data_AF-A0A6S7LKK4-F1
#
_entry.id   AF-A0A6S7LKK4-F1
#
_cell.length_a   1.000
_cell.length_b   1.000
_cell.length_c   1.000
_cell.angle_alpha   90.00
_cell.angle_beta   90.00
_cell.angle_gamma   90.00
#
_symmetry.space_group_name_H-M   'P 1'
#
loop_
_entity.id
_entity.type
_entity.pdbx_description
1 polymer ?
#
loop_
_entity_poly.entity_id
_entity_poly.type
_entity_poly.pdbx_seq_one_letter_code
_entity_poly.pdbx_strand_id
1 'polypeptide(L)'
;MENSKFGLKLWLVLIIQTALYFFGIYIFTQGFLLNRIVVPKNSTCNDSIAKSTIFHTRGVGDLNIESCWRPARFKKAILVVIDALRYDFMVYNESLEARNALSFQNKLGVIHEVLKTKPDHGRIFQFVADPPTTTMQRIKGLTTGNLPTFIDAGSNFASSEIHEDNIVAQLKSCGKKIMFMGDDTWMGLFPNLFERYYPFPSFNVKDLHTVDNGVISHLIPEIQRSDWDVIIAHFLGVDHCGHRYGPYHPAMAEKLTQMDQVLRSVVDVLDNDTILMVFGDHGMTKSGDHGGDSEDEVHAGLFVYSPTTLFSYAQLEADQVVSQTDIVPTLSLLLGLPIPFSNLGIIMPSLFENSALQNFPENTSLLHALQLNARQVNRYITEYTQLSNDISSDVLDTITSPLFKRDAGFSRDKNNHTINYNDIFQEKTAYLAYLKKIRELCRTVWAKFDILAIQSGIFIVTLSSFISLLIIWILVPKLFLDKHQSRKLYKYGMLAALIVLFPGFLLFYGNVWLFVLVFLLYGIAGFVLKLHTNIFGYIKHNFVGVNFKSVVMMFLLFIQFAGFFSNSYVINEDKILVFFLQTIIVVLAVNILTSTVASVKFLEFENSKGFIKTQKRKDTKKRGVIRSVLGQIKHELACLVLLMVLFRLGSLFWPCREEQAACESTEFFTGSEQNGYQFWMGSVFLLLVPASLLFRLRASGNLNGYSSPVLAVKYALPFGAVFACVHWLLQYVPAKMVEQNPAVGYLQQIVTPCILYCSCLGSLCCLLYQPITAFVVRPRDVEDEPAILTGQRSMRNAVVRIFKKLRSELSEADNNDDVTYVYGLGTVYSSAVLILLVCFALPMALILGEGLGPSVMSMMAQMYLFLEFDRMMTSQEAVDVKISLDSLLFPIITWSMMSSHNFYSSGHQATIPSIRFEAAFVGLPGDMESFYLPGFLILLNTFASDVIFTIALPLFVFWRKQTSSSETANEKNRNPTGEFVYHENPTTLRSDIFRVCVLYQLCKGLKVS
;
A
#
# COMPACT_ATOMS: atom_id res chain seq x y z
N MET A 1 43.81 7.49 -1.02
CA MET A 1 43.36 7.01 -2.34
C MET A 1 43.03 5.52 -2.41
N GLU A 2 43.82 4.61 -1.82
CA GLU A 2 43.50 3.16 -1.89
C GLU A 2 42.24 2.78 -1.08
N ASN A 3 42.05 3.38 0.09
CA ASN A 3 40.87 3.14 0.93
C ASN A 3 39.55 3.58 0.26
N SER A 4 39.53 4.72 -0.44
CA SER A 4 38.33 5.18 -1.16
C SER A 4 37.94 4.23 -2.30
N LYS A 5 38.92 3.65 -3.00
CA LYS A 5 38.69 2.63 -4.03
C LYS A 5 38.10 1.33 -3.48
N PHE A 6 38.36 0.98 -2.21
CA PHE A 6 37.77 -0.21 -1.59
C PHE A 6 36.28 -0.03 -1.26
N GLY A 7 35.91 1.11 -0.66
CA GLY A 7 34.51 1.42 -0.36
C GLY A 7 33.64 1.50 -1.61
N LEU A 8 34.14 2.13 -2.67
CA LEU A 8 33.44 2.23 -3.95
C LEU A 8 33.11 0.85 -4.55
N LYS A 9 34.01 -0.13 -4.39
CA LYS A 9 33.80 -1.51 -4.87
C LYS A 9 32.69 -2.22 -4.10
N LEU A 10 32.67 -2.10 -2.77
CA LEU A 10 31.61 -2.70 -1.95
C LEU A 10 30.25 -2.07 -2.27
N TRP A 11 30.22 -0.76 -2.45
CA TRP A 11 29.01 -0.05 -2.83
C TRP A 11 28.49 -0.47 -4.21
N LEU A 12 29.37 -0.62 -5.20
CA LEU A 12 28.99 -1.12 -6.53
C LEU A 12 28.40 -2.54 -6.46
N VAL A 13 29.00 -3.44 -5.66
CA VAL A 13 28.46 -4.80 -5.45
C VAL A 13 27.06 -4.75 -4.83
N LEU A 14 26.85 -3.88 -3.83
CA LEU A 14 25.54 -3.70 -3.20
C LEU A 14 24.49 -3.18 -4.21
N ILE A 15 24.85 -2.22 -5.07
CA ILE A 15 23.95 -1.71 -6.11
C ILE A 15 23.57 -2.79 -7.10
N ILE A 16 24.54 -3.54 -7.61
CA ILE A 16 24.28 -4.64 -8.56
C ILE A 16 23.36 -5.67 -7.91
N GLN A 17 23.62 -6.05 -6.65
CA GLN A 17 22.79 -6.98 -5.90
C GLN A 17 21.35 -6.45 -5.73
N THR A 18 21.20 -5.18 -5.41
CA THR A 18 19.88 -4.53 -5.25
C THR A 18 19.14 -4.47 -6.58
N ALA A 19 19.84 -4.19 -7.68
CA ALA A 19 19.26 -4.15 -9.02
C ALA A 19 18.75 -5.53 -9.48
N LEU A 20 19.41 -6.63 -9.09
CA LEU A 20 18.93 -7.98 -9.39
C LEU A 20 17.61 -8.30 -8.68
N TYR A 21 17.48 -7.92 -7.40
CA TYR A 21 16.21 -8.03 -6.68
C TYR A 21 15.11 -7.20 -7.36
N PHE A 22 15.40 -5.95 -7.69
CA PHE A 22 14.45 -5.08 -8.39
C PHE A 22 14.01 -5.67 -9.74
N PHE A 23 14.95 -6.21 -10.52
CA PHE A 23 14.63 -6.82 -11.81
C PHE A 23 13.77 -8.09 -11.68
N GLY A 24 14.04 -8.93 -10.67
CA GLY A 24 13.22 -10.10 -10.38
C GLY A 24 11.78 -9.72 -9.98
N ILE A 25 11.64 -8.72 -9.10
CA ILE A 25 10.34 -8.16 -8.69
C ILE A 25 9.62 -7.55 -9.90
N TYR A 26 10.33 -6.78 -10.73
CA TYR A 26 9.75 -6.18 -11.94
C TYR A 26 9.18 -7.24 -12.88
N ILE A 27 9.94 -8.30 -13.20
CA ILE A 27 9.45 -9.40 -14.05
C ILE A 27 8.25 -10.10 -13.41
N PHE A 28 8.30 -10.36 -12.11
CA PHE A 28 7.17 -10.93 -11.39
C PHE A 28 5.92 -10.05 -11.56
N THR A 29 6.05 -8.74 -11.36
CA THR A 29 4.91 -7.81 -11.50
C THR A 29 4.39 -7.73 -12.92
N GLN A 30 5.23 -7.82 -13.95
CA GLN A 30 4.77 -7.88 -15.35
C GLN A 30 3.97 -9.14 -15.64
N GLY A 31 4.27 -10.27 -14.98
CA GLY A 31 3.50 -11.49 -15.14
C GLY A 31 2.24 -11.56 -14.27
N PHE A 32 2.29 -10.92 -13.10
CA PHE A 32 1.17 -10.86 -12.18
C PHE A 32 0.10 -9.84 -12.59
N LEU A 33 0.55 -8.70 -13.13
CA LEU A 33 -0.30 -7.60 -13.56
C LEU A 33 -0.35 -7.60 -15.09
N LEU A 34 -1.16 -8.48 -15.70
CA LEU A 34 -1.30 -8.51 -17.16
C LEU A 34 -2.23 -7.40 -17.67
N ASN A 35 -1.91 -6.88 -18.86
CA ASN A 35 -2.73 -5.92 -19.60
C ASN A 35 -3.47 -6.60 -20.74
N ARG A 36 -4.76 -6.29 -20.90
CA ARG A 36 -5.52 -6.63 -22.10
C ARG A 36 -5.21 -5.63 -23.22
N ILE A 37 -5.24 -6.10 -24.47
CA ILE A 37 -5.20 -5.22 -25.64
C ILE A 37 -6.54 -4.48 -25.79
N VAL A 38 -6.47 -3.16 -25.90
CA VAL A 38 -7.60 -2.30 -26.28
C VAL A 38 -7.78 -2.36 -27.79
N VAL A 39 -9.00 -2.70 -28.25
CA VAL A 39 -9.32 -2.73 -29.69
C VAL A 39 -9.83 -1.34 -30.11
N PRO A 40 -9.12 -0.60 -30.98
CA PRO A 40 -9.47 0.77 -31.35
C PRO A 40 -10.56 0.81 -32.44
N LYS A 41 -11.72 0.22 -32.17
CA LYS A 41 -12.90 0.25 -33.04
C LYS A 41 -14.11 0.69 -32.26
N ASN A 42 -14.99 1.44 -32.93
CA ASN A 42 -16.23 1.93 -32.37
C ASN A 42 -17.42 1.39 -33.17
N SER A 43 -18.54 1.17 -32.49
CA SER A 43 -19.81 0.86 -33.12
C SER A 43 -20.38 2.12 -33.79
N THR A 44 -21.13 1.93 -34.88
CA THR A 44 -21.76 3.02 -35.63
C THR A 44 -23.19 2.67 -36.04
N CYS A 45 -24.00 3.68 -36.35
CA CYS A 45 -25.34 3.47 -36.90
C CYS A 45 -25.37 2.86 -38.30
N ASN A 46 -24.26 2.93 -39.02
CA ASN A 46 -24.13 2.35 -40.36
C ASN A 46 -23.76 0.87 -40.33
N ASP A 47 -23.53 0.30 -39.15
CA ASP A 47 -23.14 -1.09 -38.99
C ASP A 47 -24.18 -2.04 -39.59
N SER A 48 -23.72 -3.05 -40.33
CA SER A 48 -24.58 -4.06 -40.96
C SER A 48 -25.33 -4.95 -39.96
N ILE A 49 -25.02 -4.83 -38.66
CA ILE A 49 -25.67 -5.58 -37.57
C ILE A 49 -27.17 -5.30 -37.55
N ALA A 50 -27.59 -4.03 -37.60
CA ALA A 50 -29.00 -3.66 -37.59
C ALA A 50 -29.74 -4.15 -38.84
N LYS A 51 -29.04 -4.21 -39.99
CA LYS A 51 -29.59 -4.65 -41.28
C LYS A 51 -29.59 -6.17 -41.48
N SER A 52 -28.95 -6.93 -40.61
CA SER A 52 -28.86 -8.38 -40.73
C SER A 52 -29.91 -9.12 -39.89
N THR A 53 -30.69 -8.44 -39.04
CA THR A 53 -31.61 -9.10 -38.10
C THR A 53 -32.86 -9.61 -38.80
N ILE A 54 -33.48 -10.63 -38.20
CA ILE A 54 -34.67 -11.31 -38.73
C ILE A 54 -35.91 -10.37 -38.74
N PHE A 55 -35.82 -9.28 -37.98
CA PHE A 55 -36.87 -8.27 -37.84
C PHE A 55 -36.55 -6.98 -38.59
N HIS A 56 -35.72 -7.05 -39.65
CA HIS A 56 -35.56 -5.95 -40.60
C HIS A 56 -36.93 -5.58 -41.19
N THR A 57 -37.62 -4.65 -40.56
CA THR A 57 -38.84 -4.07 -41.10
C THR A 57 -38.43 -3.29 -42.36
N ARG A 58 -39.04 -3.62 -43.50
CA ARG A 58 -39.04 -2.76 -44.69
C ARG A 58 -39.65 -1.42 -44.22
N GLY A 59 -38.82 -0.43 -43.93
CA GLY A 59 -39.24 0.86 -43.36
C GLY A 59 -38.29 1.46 -42.32
N VAL A 60 -37.33 0.70 -41.76
CA VAL A 60 -36.31 1.23 -40.82
C VAL A 60 -35.30 2.15 -41.53
N GLY A 61 -35.24 2.11 -42.87
CA GLY A 61 -34.40 2.98 -43.69
C GLY A 61 -34.86 4.44 -43.78
N ASP A 62 -36.07 4.76 -43.31
CA ASP A 62 -36.64 6.13 -43.28
C ASP A 62 -36.90 6.62 -41.83
N LEU A 63 -36.27 5.99 -40.82
CA LEU A 63 -36.36 6.49 -39.45
C LEU A 63 -35.54 7.78 -39.31
N ASN A 64 -36.24 8.85 -38.92
CA ASN A 64 -35.64 10.09 -38.46
C ASN A 64 -34.47 9.82 -37.49
N ILE A 65 -33.52 10.76 -37.46
CA ILE A 65 -32.23 10.79 -36.73
C ILE A 65 -32.27 10.31 -35.25
N GLU A 66 -33.45 10.10 -34.66
CA GLU A 66 -33.66 9.75 -33.25
C GLU A 66 -33.38 8.27 -32.86
N SER A 67 -33.21 7.32 -33.79
CA SER A 67 -32.99 5.88 -33.44
C SER A 67 -32.05 5.16 -34.43
N CYS A 68 -31.05 4.46 -33.89
CA CYS A 68 -29.89 3.91 -34.61
C CYS A 68 -30.00 2.40 -34.92
N TRP A 69 -29.92 1.52 -33.91
CA TRP A 69 -29.97 0.05 -34.13
C TRP A 69 -31.37 -0.56 -33.91
N ARG A 70 -32.19 0.07 -33.07
CA ARG A 70 -33.61 -0.27 -32.89
C ARG A 70 -34.38 1.00 -32.48
N PRO A 71 -35.71 1.05 -32.68
CA PRO A 71 -36.55 2.11 -32.15
C PRO A 71 -36.33 2.31 -30.64
N ALA A 72 -36.03 3.54 -30.22
CA ALA A 72 -35.88 3.86 -28.81
C ALA A 72 -37.20 3.62 -28.06
N ARG A 73 -37.11 3.00 -26.88
CA ARG A 73 -38.25 2.89 -25.94
C ARG A 73 -38.40 4.17 -25.12
N PHE A 74 -37.27 4.79 -24.79
CA PHE A 74 -37.21 6.04 -24.03
C PHE A 74 -36.43 7.07 -24.83
N LYS A 75 -36.87 8.33 -24.76
CA LYS A 75 -36.14 9.45 -25.38
C LYS A 75 -35.06 9.97 -24.45
N LYS A 76 -35.29 9.85 -23.15
CA LYS A 76 -34.45 10.41 -22.09
C LYS A 76 -34.05 9.37 -21.05
N ALA A 77 -32.91 9.57 -20.40
CA ALA A 77 -32.49 8.78 -19.24
C ALA A 77 -31.89 9.66 -18.14
N ILE A 78 -32.16 9.29 -16.88
CA ILE A 78 -31.49 9.84 -15.71
C ILE A 78 -30.75 8.71 -15.02
N LEU A 79 -29.43 8.85 -14.92
CA LEU A 79 -28.54 7.92 -14.24
C LEU A 79 -28.09 8.56 -12.93
N VAL A 80 -28.52 7.99 -11.80
CA VAL A 80 -28.11 8.41 -10.47
C VAL A 80 -27.15 7.36 -9.93
N VAL A 81 -25.87 7.72 -9.86
CA VAL A 81 -24.82 6.88 -9.29
C VAL A 81 -24.65 7.31 -7.84
N ILE A 82 -24.88 6.40 -6.90
CA ILE A 82 -24.61 6.62 -5.47
C ILE A 82 -23.44 5.71 -5.12
N ASP A 83 -22.26 6.29 -4.96
CA ASP A 83 -21.02 5.57 -4.71
C ASP A 83 -21.15 4.68 -3.46
N ALA A 84 -20.68 3.44 -3.57
CA ALA A 84 -20.79 2.38 -2.57
C ALA A 84 -22.24 2.00 -2.12
N LEU A 85 -23.26 2.25 -2.95
CA LEU A 85 -24.63 1.83 -2.66
C LEU A 85 -24.80 0.30 -2.75
N ARG A 86 -24.69 -0.36 -1.59
CA ARG A 86 -24.95 -1.79 -1.41
C ARG A 86 -26.40 -2.18 -1.70
N TYR A 87 -26.60 -3.40 -2.18
CA TYR A 87 -27.94 -3.95 -2.43
C TYR A 87 -28.82 -3.96 -1.17
N ASP A 88 -28.26 -4.31 -0.03
CA ASP A 88 -28.99 -4.40 1.24
C ASP A 88 -29.37 -3.03 1.84
N PHE A 89 -28.82 -1.92 1.35
CA PHE A 89 -29.27 -0.57 1.70
C PHE A 89 -30.62 -0.23 1.07
N MET A 90 -30.97 -0.90 -0.04
CA MET A 90 -32.20 -0.67 -0.80
C MET A 90 -33.34 -1.60 -0.40
N VAL A 91 -33.04 -2.72 0.26
CA VAL A 91 -34.04 -3.70 0.68
C VAL A 91 -34.80 -3.18 1.91
N TYR A 92 -36.12 -3.14 1.79
CA TYR A 92 -37.00 -2.72 2.88
C TYR A 92 -37.59 -3.93 3.61
N ASN A 93 -37.44 -3.98 4.93
CA ASN A 93 -38.01 -5.01 5.79
C ASN A 93 -39.15 -4.45 6.64
N GLU A 94 -40.41 -4.76 6.27
CA GLU A 94 -41.61 -4.34 7.00
C GLU A 94 -41.72 -4.93 8.42
N SER A 95 -41.10 -6.09 8.67
CA SER A 95 -41.13 -6.76 9.98
C SER A 95 -40.08 -6.23 10.97
N LEU A 96 -39.18 -5.35 10.52
CA LEU A 96 -38.07 -4.85 11.33
C LEU A 96 -38.49 -3.67 12.20
N GLU A 97 -38.42 -3.84 13.52
CA GLU A 97 -38.65 -2.75 14.46
C GLU A 97 -37.49 -1.73 14.43
N ALA A 98 -37.80 -0.44 14.45
CA ALA A 98 -36.82 0.64 14.37
C ALA A 98 -35.70 0.58 15.42
N ARG A 99 -35.99 0.03 16.61
CA ARG A 99 -34.99 -0.13 17.70
C ARG A 99 -33.93 -1.20 17.43
N ASN A 100 -34.22 -2.16 16.54
CA ASN A 100 -33.34 -3.27 16.18
C ASN A 100 -32.70 -3.08 14.80
N ALA A 101 -33.06 -1.99 14.10
CA ALA A 101 -32.55 -1.70 12.77
C ALA A 101 -31.10 -1.20 12.84
N LEU A 102 -30.27 -1.74 11.96
CA LEU A 102 -28.94 -1.19 11.70
C LEU A 102 -29.09 0.20 11.07
N SER A 103 -28.06 1.05 11.20
CA SER A 103 -28.11 2.44 10.75
C SER A 103 -28.52 2.62 9.29
N PHE A 104 -28.11 1.71 8.40
CA PHE A 104 -28.46 1.77 6.98
C PHE A 104 -29.83 1.20 6.60
N GLN A 105 -30.47 0.40 7.47
CA GLN A 105 -31.67 -0.35 7.12
C GLN A 105 -32.92 0.56 7.04
N ASN A 106 -33.77 0.28 6.06
CA ASN A 106 -35.06 0.97 5.85
C ASN A 106 -34.93 2.50 5.69
N LYS A 107 -33.81 3.00 5.13
CA LYS A 107 -33.59 4.44 4.92
C LYS A 107 -34.03 4.96 3.55
N LEU A 108 -34.03 4.10 2.52
CA LEU A 108 -34.50 4.39 1.16
C LEU A 108 -35.99 3.98 0.99
N GLY A 109 -36.87 4.54 1.84
CA GLY A 109 -38.29 4.22 1.87
C GLY A 109 -39.04 4.47 0.56
N VAL A 110 -38.63 5.48 -0.21
CA VAL A 110 -39.27 5.84 -1.50
C VAL A 110 -39.26 4.67 -2.49
N ILE A 111 -38.19 3.86 -2.51
CA ILE A 111 -38.09 2.70 -3.39
C ILE A 111 -39.20 1.70 -3.04
N HIS A 112 -39.36 1.38 -1.76
CA HIS A 112 -40.41 0.48 -1.28
C HIS A 112 -41.81 1.02 -1.56
N GLU A 113 -42.06 2.31 -1.31
CA GLU A 113 -43.35 2.96 -1.59
C GLU A 113 -43.74 2.84 -3.07
N VAL A 114 -42.79 3.11 -3.98
CA VAL A 114 -43.00 3.01 -5.43
C VAL A 114 -43.28 1.56 -5.84
N LEU A 115 -42.48 0.60 -5.37
CA LEU A 115 -42.66 -0.81 -5.72
C LEU A 115 -43.96 -1.40 -5.17
N LYS A 116 -44.44 -0.91 -4.02
CA LYS A 116 -45.70 -1.33 -3.42
C LYS A 116 -46.92 -0.74 -4.14
N THR A 117 -46.83 0.52 -4.56
CA THR A 117 -47.95 1.24 -5.20
C THR A 117 -48.03 1.01 -6.72
N LYS A 118 -46.89 0.83 -7.38
CA LYS A 118 -46.75 0.66 -8.83
C LYS A 118 -45.78 -0.50 -9.14
N PRO A 119 -46.14 -1.76 -8.83
CA PRO A 119 -45.23 -2.91 -8.92
C PRO A 119 -44.68 -3.19 -10.33
N ASP A 120 -45.41 -2.83 -11.38
CA ASP A 120 -44.98 -3.07 -12.77
C ASP A 120 -44.13 -1.92 -13.36
N HIS A 121 -43.90 -0.85 -12.60
CA HIS A 121 -43.20 0.36 -13.03
C HIS A 121 -41.73 0.41 -12.62
N GLY A 122 -41.32 -0.41 -11.66
CA GLY A 122 -39.95 -0.43 -11.17
C GLY A 122 -39.55 -1.77 -10.58
N ARG A 123 -38.24 -1.98 -10.40
CA ARG A 123 -37.68 -3.19 -9.78
C ARG A 123 -36.29 -2.92 -9.21
N ILE A 124 -35.93 -3.63 -8.14
CA ILE A 124 -34.57 -3.70 -7.61
C ILE A 124 -33.84 -4.95 -8.11
N PHE A 125 -32.55 -4.82 -8.37
CA PHE A 125 -31.65 -5.87 -8.79
C PHE A 125 -30.40 -5.85 -7.91
N GLN A 126 -29.88 -7.03 -7.60
CA GLN A 126 -28.53 -7.20 -7.09
C GLN A 126 -27.56 -6.98 -8.26
N PHE A 127 -26.76 -5.92 -8.19
CA PHE A 127 -25.94 -5.38 -9.27
C PHE A 127 -24.48 -5.74 -9.02
N VAL A 128 -24.05 -6.88 -9.56
CA VAL A 128 -22.77 -7.50 -9.21
C VAL A 128 -21.62 -6.83 -9.95
N ALA A 129 -20.71 -6.22 -9.18
CA ALA A 129 -19.47 -5.63 -9.66
C ALA A 129 -18.37 -6.69 -9.83
N ASP A 130 -17.62 -6.64 -10.93
CA ASP A 130 -16.40 -7.45 -11.07
C ASP A 130 -15.25 -6.80 -10.27
N PRO A 131 -14.41 -7.56 -9.53
CA PRO A 131 -13.24 -7.00 -8.88
C PRO A 131 -12.19 -6.54 -9.92
N PRO A 132 -11.37 -5.51 -9.62
CA PRO A 132 -11.34 -4.72 -8.39
C PRO A 132 -12.52 -3.72 -8.30
N THR A 133 -13.12 -3.66 -7.11
CA THR A 133 -14.31 -2.85 -6.77
C THR A 133 -13.93 -1.42 -6.38
N THR A 134 -13.13 -0.75 -7.22
CA THR A 134 -12.73 0.67 -7.01
C THR A 134 -13.47 1.59 -7.99
N THR A 135 -13.88 2.78 -7.55
CA THR A 135 -14.74 3.72 -8.29
C THR A 135 -14.36 3.90 -9.75
N MET A 136 -13.12 4.29 -10.04
CA MET A 136 -12.67 4.53 -11.42
C MET A 136 -12.81 3.27 -12.31
N GLN A 137 -12.50 2.09 -11.76
CA GLN A 137 -12.62 0.82 -12.47
C GLN A 137 -14.07 0.46 -12.75
N ARG A 138 -14.96 0.75 -11.79
CA ARG A 138 -16.38 0.50 -11.93
C ARG A 138 -17.01 1.44 -12.94
N ILE A 139 -16.67 2.74 -12.92
CA ILE A 139 -17.13 3.69 -13.95
C ILE A 139 -16.70 3.24 -15.35
N LYS A 140 -15.45 2.78 -15.53
CA LYS A 140 -14.99 2.23 -16.81
C LYS A 140 -15.81 1.01 -17.24
N GLY A 141 -16.07 0.06 -16.33
CA GLY A 141 -16.91 -1.12 -16.60
C GLY A 141 -18.37 -0.77 -16.93
N LEU A 142 -18.95 0.18 -16.19
CA LEU A 142 -20.34 0.65 -16.32
C LEU A 142 -20.61 1.46 -17.58
N THR A 143 -19.56 1.94 -18.26
CA THR A 143 -19.69 2.75 -19.49
C THR A 143 -19.24 2.00 -20.73
N THR A 144 -18.30 1.05 -20.62
CA THR A 144 -17.82 0.22 -21.75
C THR A 144 -18.56 -1.11 -21.86
N GLY A 145 -19.07 -1.65 -20.75
CA GLY A 145 -19.67 -2.98 -20.70
C GLY A 145 -18.62 -4.10 -20.76
N ASN A 146 -17.36 -3.77 -20.47
CA ASN A 146 -16.23 -4.69 -20.57
C ASN A 146 -15.69 -5.07 -19.18
N LEU A 147 -14.91 -6.16 -19.13
CA LEU A 147 -14.30 -6.64 -17.87
C LEU A 147 -13.06 -5.82 -17.52
N PRO A 148 -12.83 -5.50 -16.23
CA PRO A 148 -11.63 -4.80 -15.75
C PRO A 148 -10.37 -5.68 -15.81
N THR A 149 -9.17 -5.07 -15.78
CA THR A 149 -7.91 -5.77 -15.52
C THR A 149 -7.24 -5.23 -14.24
N PHE A 150 -6.34 -6.02 -13.62
CA PHE A 150 -5.68 -5.62 -12.36
C PHE A 150 -4.76 -4.39 -12.49
N ILE A 151 -4.18 -4.12 -13.67
CA ILE A 151 -3.36 -2.91 -13.86
C ILE A 151 -4.19 -1.64 -13.81
N ASP A 152 -5.43 -1.68 -14.29
CA ASP A 152 -6.25 -0.49 -14.34
C ASP A 152 -6.47 0.08 -12.91
N ALA A 153 -6.50 -0.74 -11.84
CA ALA A 153 -6.61 -0.26 -10.45
C ALA A 153 -5.39 0.56 -9.97
N GLY A 154 -4.19 0.30 -10.47
CA GLY A 154 -3.00 1.11 -10.18
C GLY A 154 -3.05 2.52 -10.78
N SER A 155 -3.95 2.73 -11.74
CA SER A 155 -4.20 4.03 -12.39
C SER A 155 -5.28 4.87 -11.71
N ASN A 156 -5.82 4.48 -10.54
CA ASN A 156 -6.81 5.27 -9.79
C ASN A 156 -6.36 6.70 -9.43
N PHE A 157 -5.06 7.00 -9.54
CA PHE A 157 -4.52 8.36 -9.41
C PHE A 157 -4.54 9.18 -10.69
N ALA A 158 -4.54 8.52 -11.84
CA ALA A 158 -4.54 9.14 -13.15
C ALA A 158 -5.78 8.66 -13.90
N SER A 159 -6.89 9.40 -13.78
CA SER A 159 -8.06 9.26 -14.65
C SER A 159 -7.63 9.57 -16.09
N SER A 160 -7.04 8.58 -16.75
CA SER A 160 -6.63 8.68 -18.14
C SER A 160 -7.85 8.45 -19.02
N GLU A 161 -7.94 9.24 -20.09
CA GLU A 161 -9.06 9.21 -21.02
C GLU A 161 -9.36 7.78 -21.48
N ILE A 162 -10.64 7.41 -21.45
CA ILE A 162 -11.08 6.11 -21.95
C ILE A 162 -11.15 6.19 -23.48
N HIS A 163 -10.14 5.61 -24.14
CA HIS A 163 -10.12 5.48 -25.60
C HIS A 163 -10.95 4.29 -26.13
N GLU A 164 -11.37 3.37 -25.26
CA GLU A 164 -12.32 2.31 -25.62
C GLU A 164 -13.69 2.88 -25.97
N ASP A 165 -14.36 2.25 -26.93
CA ASP A 165 -15.74 2.60 -27.26
C ASP A 165 -16.64 2.42 -26.02
N ASN A 166 -17.50 3.40 -25.77
CA ASN A 166 -18.29 3.49 -24.55
C ASN A 166 -19.61 4.23 -24.78
N ILE A 167 -20.58 4.02 -23.90
CA ILE A 167 -21.93 4.56 -24.05
C ILE A 167 -21.99 6.09 -24.02
N VAL A 168 -21.09 6.75 -23.30
CA VAL A 168 -21.02 8.23 -23.22
C VAL A 168 -20.60 8.80 -24.59
N ALA A 169 -19.59 8.19 -25.22
CA ALA A 169 -19.17 8.52 -26.57
C ALA A 169 -20.27 8.22 -27.61
N GLN A 170 -21.00 7.10 -27.45
CA GLN A 170 -22.11 6.74 -28.33
C GLN A 170 -23.31 7.70 -28.23
N LEU A 171 -23.61 8.20 -27.03
CA LEU A 171 -24.59 9.27 -26.83
C LEU A 171 -24.18 10.52 -27.62
N LYS A 172 -22.94 10.99 -27.46
CA LYS A 172 -22.44 12.18 -28.15
C LYS A 172 -22.41 12.00 -29.66
N SER A 173 -21.98 10.84 -30.16
CA SER A 173 -21.91 10.54 -31.61
C SER A 173 -23.29 10.51 -32.27
N CYS A 174 -24.33 10.12 -31.52
CA CYS A 174 -25.72 10.15 -31.95
C CYS A 174 -26.41 11.51 -31.72
N GLY A 175 -25.64 12.56 -31.41
CA GLY A 175 -26.15 13.93 -31.22
C GLY A 175 -26.95 14.15 -29.95
N LYS A 176 -26.87 13.24 -28.96
CA LYS A 176 -27.56 13.39 -27.67
C LYS A 176 -26.85 14.40 -26.78
N LYS A 177 -27.63 15.18 -26.03
CA LYS A 177 -27.14 16.17 -25.06
C LYS A 177 -27.02 15.53 -23.68
N ILE A 178 -25.79 15.46 -23.19
CA ILE A 178 -25.44 14.83 -21.91
C ILE A 178 -25.14 15.92 -20.89
N MET A 179 -25.86 15.90 -19.76
CA MET A 179 -25.59 16.75 -18.60
C MET A 179 -24.93 15.92 -17.50
N PHE A 180 -23.87 16.45 -16.90
CA PHE A 180 -23.14 15.79 -15.83
C PHE A 180 -23.10 16.64 -14.55
N MET A 181 -23.15 15.99 -13.40
CA MET A 181 -22.91 16.62 -12.10
C MET A 181 -22.39 15.59 -11.11
N GLY A 182 -21.35 15.96 -10.34
CA GLY A 182 -20.77 15.07 -9.34
C GLY A 182 -19.24 14.98 -9.41
N ASP A 183 -18.72 13.81 -9.06
CA ASP A 183 -17.32 13.42 -9.07
C ASP A 183 -16.53 13.87 -10.33
N ASP A 184 -15.50 14.69 -10.12
CA ASP A 184 -14.63 15.21 -11.17
C ASP A 184 -13.79 14.16 -11.91
N THR A 185 -13.70 12.92 -11.42
CA THR A 185 -13.07 11.78 -12.12
C THR A 185 -13.66 11.59 -13.53
N TRP A 186 -14.96 11.85 -13.71
CA TRP A 186 -15.63 11.77 -15.01
C TRP A 186 -15.03 12.73 -16.05
N MET A 187 -14.49 13.88 -15.62
CA MET A 187 -13.89 14.87 -16.53
C MET A 187 -12.57 14.37 -17.12
N GLY A 188 -11.80 13.59 -16.36
CA GLY A 188 -10.59 12.93 -16.86
C GLY A 188 -10.88 11.72 -17.74
N LEU A 189 -11.90 10.93 -17.40
CA LEU A 189 -12.28 9.74 -18.17
C LEU A 189 -12.96 10.08 -19.50
N PHE A 190 -13.77 11.15 -19.55
CA PHE A 190 -14.63 11.52 -20.68
C PHE A 190 -14.46 13.00 -21.09
N PRO A 191 -13.25 13.43 -21.48
CA PRO A 191 -12.98 14.82 -21.82
C PRO A 191 -13.85 15.27 -23.00
N ASN A 192 -14.47 16.45 -22.87
CA ASN A 192 -15.27 17.11 -23.92
C ASN A 192 -16.54 16.37 -24.39
N LEU A 193 -17.04 15.38 -23.64
CA LEU A 193 -18.27 14.65 -24.01
C LEU A 193 -19.56 15.27 -23.44
N PHE A 194 -19.46 16.05 -22.36
CA PHE A 194 -20.61 16.68 -21.70
C PHE A 194 -20.96 18.05 -22.31
N GLU A 195 -22.27 18.33 -22.42
CA GLU A 195 -22.78 19.60 -22.94
C GLU A 195 -22.85 20.68 -21.86
N ARG A 196 -23.33 20.30 -20.67
CA ARG A 196 -23.18 21.07 -19.42
C ARG A 196 -22.70 20.13 -18.33
N TYR A 197 -21.79 20.60 -17.49
CA TYR A 197 -21.23 19.79 -16.43
C TYR A 197 -20.95 20.62 -15.18
N TYR A 198 -21.14 20.00 -14.02
CA TYR A 198 -20.92 20.59 -12.69
C TYR A 198 -20.03 19.63 -11.86
N PRO A 199 -18.69 19.68 -12.05
CA PRO A 199 -17.77 18.75 -11.40
C PRO A 199 -17.40 19.23 -10.00
N PHE A 200 -17.20 18.30 -9.08
CA PHE A 200 -16.82 18.56 -7.70
C PHE A 200 -15.64 17.68 -7.28
N PRO A 201 -14.73 18.16 -6.42
CA PRO A 201 -13.54 17.42 -6.00
C PRO A 201 -13.88 16.09 -5.31
N SER A 202 -13.30 14.99 -5.79
CA SER A 202 -13.61 13.63 -5.33
C SER A 202 -12.68 13.09 -4.24
N PHE A 203 -11.42 13.49 -4.21
CA PHE A 203 -10.41 12.83 -3.37
C PHE A 203 -10.49 13.09 -1.86
N ASN A 204 -11.32 14.03 -1.40
CA ASN A 204 -11.43 14.34 0.02
C ASN A 204 -12.50 13.46 0.70
N VAL A 205 -12.14 12.22 1.07
CA VAL A 205 -13.05 11.28 1.77
C VAL A 205 -13.58 11.79 3.11
N LYS A 206 -12.98 12.84 3.68
CA LYS A 206 -13.49 13.49 4.91
C LYS A 206 -14.67 14.41 4.64
N ASP A 207 -14.84 14.84 3.40
CA ASP A 207 -15.95 15.67 2.97
C ASP A 207 -17.15 14.80 2.62
N LEU A 208 -18.19 14.86 3.44
CA LEU A 208 -19.41 14.13 3.18
C LEU A 208 -20.40 14.92 2.33
N HIS A 209 -20.26 16.23 2.14
CA HIS A 209 -21.39 17.09 1.77
C HIS A 209 -21.19 17.92 0.51
N THR A 210 -19.97 18.39 0.19
CA THR A 210 -19.79 19.35 -0.91
C THR A 210 -20.27 18.79 -2.24
N VAL A 211 -19.88 17.55 -2.56
CA VAL A 211 -20.25 16.86 -3.81
C VAL A 211 -21.76 16.65 -3.84
N ASP A 212 -22.32 16.00 -2.82
CA ASP A 212 -23.76 15.70 -2.75
C ASP A 212 -24.62 16.97 -2.83
N ASN A 213 -24.30 18.00 -2.06
CA ASN A 213 -25.06 19.26 -2.05
C ASN A 213 -24.92 20.00 -3.39
N GLY A 214 -23.73 19.93 -4.00
CA GLY A 214 -23.48 20.43 -5.34
C GLY A 214 -24.40 19.77 -6.37
N VAL A 215 -24.45 18.44 -6.38
CA VAL A 215 -25.37 17.67 -7.24
C VAL A 215 -26.83 18.03 -6.96
N ILE A 216 -27.25 18.07 -5.70
CA ILE A 216 -28.63 18.43 -5.30
C ILE A 216 -29.04 19.80 -5.83
N SER A 217 -28.13 20.78 -5.79
CA SER A 217 -28.42 22.15 -6.23
C SER A 217 -28.68 22.27 -7.73
N HIS A 218 -28.22 21.30 -8.54
CA HIS A 218 -28.33 21.32 -10.00
C HIS A 218 -29.31 20.28 -10.56
N LEU A 219 -29.54 19.16 -9.87
CA LEU A 219 -30.27 18.01 -10.41
C LEU A 219 -31.71 18.34 -10.82
N ILE A 220 -32.56 18.79 -9.88
CA ILE A 220 -33.96 19.11 -10.18
C ILE A 220 -34.07 20.28 -11.18
N PRO A 221 -33.31 21.39 -11.05
CA PRO A 221 -33.30 22.44 -12.06
C PRO A 221 -32.97 21.94 -13.47
N GLU A 222 -32.00 21.04 -13.65
CA GLU A 222 -31.67 20.48 -14.97
C GLU A 222 -32.79 19.56 -15.50
N ILE A 223 -33.39 18.71 -14.66
CA ILE A 223 -34.49 17.83 -15.06
C ILE A 223 -35.68 18.63 -15.60
N GLN A 224 -36.00 19.77 -14.98
CA GLN A 224 -37.11 20.65 -15.38
C GLN A 224 -36.87 21.36 -16.72
N ARG A 225 -35.63 21.37 -17.24
CA ARG A 225 -35.34 21.91 -18.56
C ARG A 225 -35.76 20.91 -19.65
N SER A 226 -35.98 21.41 -20.85
CA SER A 226 -36.34 20.58 -22.01
C SER A 226 -35.15 20.25 -22.92
N ASP A 227 -33.94 20.74 -22.62
CA ASP A 227 -32.78 20.74 -23.52
C ASP A 227 -31.69 19.73 -23.13
N TRP A 228 -32.09 18.55 -22.67
CA TRP A 228 -31.21 17.42 -22.32
C TRP A 228 -31.82 16.09 -22.82
N ASP A 229 -30.94 15.11 -23.08
CA ASP A 229 -31.33 13.73 -23.40
C ASP A 229 -30.90 12.76 -22.30
N VAL A 230 -29.72 12.98 -21.71
CA VAL A 230 -29.22 12.16 -20.59
C VAL A 230 -28.67 13.04 -19.47
N ILE A 231 -29.05 12.74 -18.23
CA ILE A 231 -28.47 13.34 -17.02
C ILE A 231 -27.72 12.24 -16.27
N ILE A 232 -26.47 12.53 -15.88
CA ILE A 232 -25.64 11.67 -15.02
C ILE A 232 -25.35 12.46 -13.75
N ALA A 233 -25.78 11.93 -12.60
CA ALA A 233 -25.56 12.51 -11.28
C ALA A 233 -24.79 11.52 -10.40
N HIS A 234 -23.55 11.85 -10.03
CA HIS A 234 -22.68 10.99 -9.21
C HIS A 234 -22.50 11.55 -7.80
N PHE A 235 -23.02 10.85 -6.80
CA PHE A 235 -22.94 11.18 -5.37
C PHE A 235 -21.84 10.36 -4.69
N LEU A 236 -21.02 11.00 -3.85
CA LEU A 236 -19.90 10.35 -3.14
C LEU A 236 -20.13 10.22 -1.62
N GLY A 237 -21.13 10.92 -1.07
CA GLY A 237 -21.27 11.01 0.39
C GLY A 237 -21.57 9.70 1.11
N VAL A 238 -22.11 8.68 0.42
CA VAL A 238 -22.32 7.33 0.98
C VAL A 238 -20.98 6.60 1.10
N ASP A 239 -20.18 6.53 0.04
CA ASP A 239 -18.83 5.96 0.07
C ASP A 239 -17.91 6.67 1.06
N HIS A 240 -17.85 8.00 1.02
CA HIS A 240 -17.05 8.78 1.95
C HIS A 240 -17.49 8.55 3.42
N CYS A 241 -18.79 8.34 3.65
CA CYS A 241 -19.29 7.97 4.98
C CYS A 241 -18.87 6.55 5.36
N GLY A 242 -18.82 5.62 4.40
CA GLY A 242 -18.24 4.29 4.55
C GLY A 242 -16.80 4.39 5.04
N HIS A 243 -15.90 5.01 4.27
CA HIS A 243 -14.48 5.16 4.65
C HIS A 243 -14.28 5.85 6.00
N ARG A 244 -15.07 6.89 6.27
CA ARG A 244 -14.91 7.70 7.49
C ARG A 244 -15.47 7.02 8.74
N TYR A 245 -16.63 6.40 8.65
CA TYR A 245 -17.40 5.95 9.82
C TYR A 245 -17.84 4.48 9.77
N GLY A 246 -17.82 3.86 8.60
CA GLY A 246 -18.41 2.55 8.34
C GLY A 246 -19.93 2.60 8.16
N PRO A 247 -20.52 1.55 7.57
CA PRO A 247 -21.94 1.49 7.24
C PRO A 247 -22.87 1.44 8.46
N TYR A 248 -22.37 1.05 9.62
CA TYR A 248 -23.17 0.91 10.84
C TYR A 248 -23.31 2.21 11.63
N HIS A 249 -22.65 3.30 11.22
CA HIS A 249 -22.69 4.57 11.94
C HIS A 249 -23.96 5.38 11.65
N PRO A 250 -24.51 6.17 12.61
CA PRO A 250 -25.68 7.02 12.38
C PRO A 250 -25.53 8.02 11.21
N ALA A 251 -24.31 8.47 10.91
CA ALA A 251 -24.04 9.32 9.75
C ALA A 251 -24.42 8.63 8.41
N MET A 252 -24.28 7.30 8.33
CA MET A 252 -24.74 6.53 7.17
C MET A 252 -26.27 6.60 7.04
N ALA A 253 -26.99 6.56 8.17
CA ALA A 253 -28.44 6.72 8.19
C ALA A 253 -28.86 8.10 7.65
N GLU A 254 -28.17 9.16 8.06
CA GLU A 254 -28.42 10.53 7.58
C GLU A 254 -28.16 10.63 6.08
N LYS A 255 -27.08 10.01 5.60
CA LYS A 255 -26.72 10.02 4.18
C LYS A 255 -27.70 9.28 3.30
N LEU A 256 -28.12 8.08 3.70
CA LEU A 256 -29.14 7.34 2.97
C LEU A 256 -30.51 8.05 3.04
N THR A 257 -30.82 8.74 4.14
CA THR A 257 -32.03 9.58 4.23
C THR A 257 -31.96 10.79 3.29
N GLN A 258 -30.78 11.40 3.12
CA GLN A 258 -30.57 12.45 2.11
C GLN A 258 -30.81 11.90 0.71
N MET A 259 -30.29 10.70 0.41
CA MET A 259 -30.53 10.04 -0.88
C MET A 259 -32.00 9.70 -1.09
N ASP A 260 -32.73 9.25 -0.07
CA ASP A 260 -34.19 9.04 -0.15
C ASP A 260 -34.93 10.31 -0.61
N GLN A 261 -34.59 11.47 -0.02
CA GLN A 261 -35.19 12.75 -0.38
C GLN A 261 -34.87 13.17 -1.82
N VAL A 262 -33.64 12.93 -2.27
CA VAL A 262 -33.22 13.16 -3.66
C VAL A 262 -34.05 12.29 -4.61
N LEU A 263 -34.10 10.98 -4.34
CA LEU A 263 -34.82 10.03 -5.17
C LEU A 263 -36.32 10.34 -5.24
N ARG A 264 -36.93 10.73 -4.13
CA ARG A 264 -38.32 11.20 -4.08
C ARG A 264 -38.53 12.42 -4.97
N SER A 265 -37.66 13.40 -4.87
CA SER A 265 -37.72 14.62 -5.69
C SER A 265 -37.58 14.33 -7.19
N VAL A 266 -36.74 13.36 -7.56
CA VAL A 266 -36.58 12.92 -8.96
C VAL A 266 -37.82 12.18 -9.45
N VAL A 267 -38.32 11.21 -8.67
CA VAL A 267 -39.50 10.40 -9.03
C VAL A 267 -40.74 11.28 -9.25
N ASP A 268 -40.92 12.32 -8.45
CA ASP A 268 -42.06 13.24 -8.53
C ASP A 268 -42.10 14.08 -9.81
N VAL A 269 -40.96 14.30 -10.47
CA VAL A 269 -40.85 15.17 -11.67
C VAL A 269 -40.59 14.41 -12.98
N LEU A 270 -40.47 13.08 -12.94
CA LEU A 270 -40.20 12.25 -14.12
C LEU A 270 -41.35 12.31 -15.15
N ASP A 271 -41.00 12.48 -16.42
CA ASP A 271 -41.94 12.36 -17.54
C ASP A 271 -42.07 10.90 -18.04
N ASN A 272 -43.13 10.62 -18.82
CA ASN A 272 -43.44 9.27 -19.30
C ASN A 272 -42.41 8.69 -20.30
N ASP A 273 -41.57 9.53 -20.89
CA ASP A 273 -40.58 9.17 -21.91
C ASP A 273 -39.15 9.04 -21.33
N THR A 274 -39.03 9.08 -20.00
CA THR A 274 -37.76 9.02 -19.26
C THR A 274 -37.65 7.75 -18.42
N ILE A 275 -36.50 7.08 -18.53
CA ILE A 275 -36.11 5.99 -17.62
C ILE A 275 -35.16 6.49 -16.53
N LEU A 276 -35.42 6.10 -15.28
CA LEU A 276 -34.54 6.33 -14.14
C LEU A 276 -33.78 5.04 -13.81
N MET A 277 -32.46 5.14 -13.67
CA MET A 277 -31.61 4.08 -13.14
C MET A 277 -30.79 4.64 -11.97
N VAL A 278 -30.98 4.07 -10.78
CA VAL A 278 -30.25 4.42 -9.56
C VAL A 278 -29.39 3.23 -9.19
N PHE A 279 -28.07 3.39 -9.06
CA PHE A 279 -27.19 2.27 -8.77
C PHE A 279 -25.93 2.64 -8.01
N GLY A 280 -25.38 1.64 -7.31
CA GLY A 280 -24.02 1.67 -6.79
C GLY A 280 -23.02 1.15 -7.82
N ASP A 281 -21.83 1.73 -7.81
CA ASP A 281 -20.69 1.29 -8.58
C ASP A 281 -19.91 0.17 -7.87
N HIS A 282 -19.92 0.13 -6.54
CA HIS A 282 -19.53 -1.02 -5.73
C HIS A 282 -20.34 -1.09 -4.42
N GLY A 283 -20.03 -2.07 -3.58
CA GLY A 283 -20.44 -2.13 -2.18
C GLY A 283 -19.32 -1.66 -1.24
N MET A 284 -19.36 -2.08 0.02
CA MET A 284 -18.32 -1.76 1.00
C MET A 284 -18.28 -2.82 2.11
N THR A 285 -17.09 -3.07 2.62
CA THR A 285 -16.82 -3.94 3.77
C THR A 285 -17.49 -3.40 5.05
N LYS A 286 -17.46 -4.19 6.13
CA LYS A 286 -17.99 -3.77 7.44
C LYS A 286 -17.27 -2.57 8.06
N SER A 287 -16.00 -2.36 7.69
CA SER A 287 -15.22 -1.18 8.05
C SER A 287 -15.41 -0.01 7.10
N GLY A 288 -16.14 -0.20 5.99
CA GLY A 288 -16.39 0.82 4.98
C GLY A 288 -15.30 0.94 3.91
N ASP A 289 -14.36 -0.01 3.85
CA ASP A 289 -13.33 -0.11 2.81
C ASP A 289 -13.86 -0.87 1.56
N HIS A 290 -13.17 -0.82 0.43
CA HIS A 290 -13.52 -1.54 -0.81
C HIS A 290 -12.33 -1.72 -1.77
N GLY A 291 -12.50 -2.47 -2.86
CA GLY A 291 -11.48 -2.74 -3.89
C GLY A 291 -11.15 -4.23 -4.08
N GLY A 292 -11.65 -5.09 -3.19
CA GLY A 292 -11.54 -6.55 -3.20
C GLY A 292 -12.69 -7.26 -3.93
N ASP A 293 -12.86 -8.54 -3.62
CA ASP A 293 -13.82 -9.47 -4.22
C ASP A 293 -14.80 -10.08 -3.20
N SER A 294 -14.92 -9.50 -2.00
CA SER A 294 -15.87 -9.97 -0.99
C SER A 294 -17.33 -9.74 -1.42
N GLU A 295 -18.26 -10.53 -0.88
CA GLU A 295 -19.70 -10.37 -1.17
C GLU A 295 -20.22 -8.97 -0.83
N ASP A 296 -19.75 -8.39 0.27
CA ASP A 296 -20.15 -7.05 0.73
C ASP A 296 -19.63 -5.93 -0.21
N GLU A 297 -18.50 -6.15 -0.90
CA GLU A 297 -17.91 -5.22 -1.87
C GLU A 297 -18.47 -5.38 -3.29
N VAL A 298 -18.80 -6.60 -3.72
CA VAL A 298 -19.27 -6.86 -5.09
C VAL A 298 -20.79 -6.70 -5.24
N HIS A 299 -21.57 -6.79 -4.16
CA HIS A 299 -23.03 -6.70 -4.20
C HIS A 299 -23.55 -5.26 -4.07
N ALA A 300 -23.38 -4.47 -5.12
CA ALA A 300 -24.05 -3.18 -5.26
C ALA A 300 -25.55 -3.36 -5.58
N GLY A 301 -26.32 -2.29 -5.44
CA GLY A 301 -27.75 -2.27 -5.79
C GLY A 301 -28.05 -1.53 -7.09
N LEU A 302 -29.11 -1.93 -7.80
CA LEU A 302 -29.68 -1.23 -8.95
C LEU A 302 -31.20 -1.12 -8.80
N PHE A 303 -31.76 0.08 -8.91
CA PHE A 303 -33.18 0.35 -8.99
C PHE A 303 -33.50 0.99 -10.34
N VAL A 304 -34.42 0.36 -11.07
CA VAL A 304 -34.89 0.85 -12.36
C VAL A 304 -36.35 1.26 -12.22
N TYR A 305 -36.70 2.44 -12.73
CA TYR A 305 -38.05 2.98 -12.65
C TYR A 305 -38.45 3.79 -13.89
N SER A 306 -39.73 3.76 -14.23
CA SER A 306 -40.35 4.68 -15.19
C SER A 306 -41.81 4.97 -14.81
N PRO A 307 -42.34 6.18 -15.07
CA PRO A 307 -43.78 6.44 -14.98
C PRO A 307 -44.61 5.55 -15.91
N THR A 308 -44.02 5.00 -16.97
CA THR A 308 -44.63 3.99 -17.85
C THR A 308 -44.29 2.56 -17.41
N THR A 309 -45.22 1.62 -17.64
CA THR A 309 -45.04 0.22 -17.26
C THR A 309 -43.80 -0.39 -17.90
N LEU A 310 -42.92 -0.99 -17.07
CA LEU A 310 -41.65 -1.60 -17.49
C LEU A 310 -41.74 -3.12 -17.57
N PHE A 311 -42.35 -3.73 -16.55
CA PHE A 311 -42.28 -5.16 -16.28
C PHE A 311 -43.64 -5.84 -16.50
N SER A 312 -43.64 -7.17 -16.57
CA SER A 312 -44.83 -8.01 -16.53
C SER A 312 -44.85 -8.80 -15.22
N TYR A 313 -46.05 -9.03 -14.67
CA TYR A 313 -46.27 -9.73 -13.39
C TYR A 313 -45.71 -11.18 -13.37
N ALA A 314 -45.49 -11.78 -14.55
CA ALA A 314 -45.26 -13.23 -14.69
C ALA A 314 -43.90 -13.77 -14.21
N GLN A 315 -42.90 -12.93 -13.90
CA GLN A 315 -41.57 -13.41 -13.48
C GLN A 315 -40.87 -12.41 -12.55
N LEU A 316 -40.97 -12.68 -11.23
CA LEU A 316 -40.32 -11.90 -10.18
C LEU A 316 -38.94 -12.47 -9.78
N GLU A 317 -38.66 -13.76 -9.98
CA GLU A 317 -37.48 -14.41 -9.35
C GLU A 317 -36.29 -14.72 -10.30
N ALA A 318 -36.50 -14.85 -11.61
CA ALA A 318 -35.45 -15.38 -12.51
C ALA A 318 -34.31 -14.40 -12.88
N ASP A 319 -34.51 -13.09 -12.64
CA ASP A 319 -33.65 -12.00 -13.12
C ASP A 319 -33.13 -11.09 -11.98
N GLN A 320 -33.18 -11.53 -10.72
CA GLN A 320 -32.88 -10.65 -9.58
C GLN A 320 -31.39 -10.24 -9.46
N VAL A 321 -30.49 -11.00 -10.09
CA VAL A 321 -29.04 -10.76 -10.07
C VAL A 321 -28.55 -10.43 -11.48
N VAL A 322 -27.92 -9.27 -11.66
CA VAL A 322 -27.40 -8.79 -12.95
C VAL A 322 -25.98 -8.27 -12.81
N SER A 323 -25.17 -8.44 -13.85
CA SER A 323 -23.78 -7.96 -13.86
C SER A 323 -23.75 -6.46 -14.14
N GLN A 324 -22.79 -5.71 -13.60
CA GLN A 324 -22.64 -4.28 -13.92
C GLN A 324 -22.47 -3.99 -15.40
N THR A 325 -21.73 -4.85 -16.08
CA THR A 325 -21.53 -4.78 -17.53
C THR A 325 -22.82 -4.90 -18.34
N ASP A 326 -23.89 -5.48 -17.77
CA ASP A 326 -25.18 -5.70 -18.43
C ASP A 326 -25.98 -4.39 -18.62
N ILE A 327 -25.65 -3.32 -17.89
CA ILE A 327 -26.33 -2.01 -18.02
C ILE A 327 -26.05 -1.35 -19.37
N VAL A 328 -24.85 -1.50 -19.91
CA VAL A 328 -24.41 -0.84 -21.15
C VAL A 328 -25.23 -1.25 -22.37
N PRO A 329 -25.33 -2.55 -22.73
CA PRO A 329 -26.11 -2.95 -23.89
C PRO A 329 -27.61 -2.74 -23.66
N THR A 330 -28.06 -2.80 -22.40
CA THR A 330 -29.44 -2.53 -22.00
C THR A 330 -29.81 -1.08 -22.27
N LEU A 331 -29.04 -0.13 -21.71
CA LEU A 331 -29.29 1.30 -21.87
C LEU A 331 -29.11 1.74 -23.32
N SER A 332 -28.10 1.24 -24.03
CA SER A 332 -27.91 1.49 -25.46
C SER A 332 -29.18 1.16 -26.24
N LEU A 333 -29.71 -0.05 -26.12
CA LEU A 333 -30.88 -0.46 -26.90
C LEU A 333 -32.19 0.18 -26.43
N LEU A 334 -32.32 0.54 -25.16
CA LEU A 334 -33.49 1.27 -24.65
C LEU A 334 -33.58 2.70 -25.18
N LEU A 335 -32.42 3.36 -25.38
CA LEU A 335 -32.30 4.68 -26.01
C LEU A 335 -32.14 4.62 -27.53
N GLY A 336 -32.18 3.42 -28.13
CA GLY A 336 -32.06 3.21 -29.56
C GLY A 336 -30.65 3.45 -30.12
N LEU A 337 -29.61 3.48 -29.27
CA LEU A 337 -28.20 3.68 -29.61
C LEU A 337 -27.54 2.39 -30.10
N PRO A 338 -26.37 2.48 -30.77
CA PRO A 338 -25.55 1.31 -30.98
C PRO A 338 -24.96 0.82 -29.65
N ILE A 339 -24.78 -0.49 -29.51
CA ILE A 339 -24.07 -1.05 -28.34
C ILE A 339 -22.57 -0.79 -28.55
N PRO A 340 -21.83 -0.25 -27.57
CA PRO A 340 -20.39 -0.03 -27.67
C PRO A 340 -19.63 -1.27 -28.18
N PHE A 341 -18.62 -1.06 -29.01
CA PHE A 341 -17.93 -2.12 -29.73
C PHE A 341 -17.31 -3.14 -28.79
N SER A 342 -16.68 -2.71 -27.69
CA SER A 342 -15.98 -3.59 -26.73
C SER A 342 -16.88 -4.20 -25.66
N ASN A 343 -18.20 -4.00 -25.74
CA ASN A 343 -19.13 -4.53 -24.76
C ASN A 343 -19.14 -6.08 -24.74
N LEU A 344 -19.15 -6.65 -23.53
CA LEU A 344 -19.40 -8.06 -23.22
C LEU A 344 -20.65 -8.28 -22.36
N GLY A 345 -21.31 -7.19 -21.94
CA GLY A 345 -22.55 -7.24 -21.21
C GLY A 345 -23.66 -7.97 -21.98
N ILE A 346 -24.58 -8.52 -21.22
CA ILE A 346 -25.80 -9.17 -21.69
C ILE A 346 -26.96 -8.24 -21.38
N ILE A 347 -27.88 -8.00 -22.32
CA ILE A 347 -29.06 -7.18 -22.02
C ILE A 347 -29.88 -7.77 -20.86
N MET A 348 -30.51 -6.92 -20.05
CA MET A 348 -31.46 -7.30 -19.00
C MET A 348 -32.80 -7.72 -19.63
N PRO A 349 -33.15 -9.02 -19.70
CA PRO A 349 -34.26 -9.49 -20.53
C PRO A 349 -35.61 -8.90 -20.13
N SER A 350 -35.88 -8.81 -18.82
CA SER A 350 -37.10 -8.26 -18.25
C SER A 350 -37.45 -6.83 -18.72
N LEU A 351 -36.47 -6.02 -19.13
CA LEU A 351 -36.70 -4.66 -19.65
C LEU A 351 -37.14 -4.62 -21.12
N PHE A 352 -37.15 -5.76 -21.83
CA PHE A 352 -37.52 -5.86 -23.24
C PHE A 352 -38.73 -6.77 -23.51
N GLU A 353 -39.32 -7.37 -22.47
CA GLU A 353 -40.48 -8.27 -22.61
C GLU A 353 -41.79 -7.50 -22.83
N ASN A 354 -42.03 -6.44 -22.05
CA ASN A 354 -43.27 -5.65 -22.08
C ASN A 354 -43.12 -4.36 -22.93
N SER A 355 -42.51 -4.45 -24.11
CA SER A 355 -42.36 -3.26 -24.95
C SER A 355 -43.63 -3.01 -25.76
N ALA A 356 -44.42 -1.99 -25.37
CA ALA A 356 -45.53 -1.44 -26.16
C ALA A 356 -45.09 -0.74 -27.47
N LEU A 357 -43.92 -1.12 -28.02
CA LEU A 357 -43.43 -0.63 -29.29
C LEU A 357 -44.32 -1.18 -30.39
N GLN A 358 -45.24 -0.35 -30.90
CA GLN A 358 -46.23 -0.66 -31.96
C GLN A 358 -45.61 -1.31 -33.21
N ASN A 359 -44.29 -1.18 -33.40
CA ASN A 359 -43.54 -1.66 -34.56
C ASN A 359 -43.06 -3.12 -34.47
N PHE A 360 -43.25 -3.81 -33.34
CA PHE A 360 -42.83 -5.21 -33.19
C PHE A 360 -44.03 -6.14 -32.94
N PRO A 361 -44.09 -7.32 -33.59
CA PRO A 361 -45.05 -8.37 -33.23
C PRO A 361 -44.91 -8.75 -31.74
N GLU A 362 -46.02 -9.11 -31.09
CA GLU A 362 -46.03 -9.53 -29.68
C GLU A 362 -44.91 -10.56 -29.40
N ASN A 363 -44.21 -10.40 -28.28
CA ASN A 363 -43.13 -11.29 -27.80
C ASN A 363 -41.83 -11.37 -28.64
N THR A 364 -41.66 -10.56 -29.69
CA THR A 364 -40.45 -10.58 -30.55
C THR A 364 -39.40 -9.51 -30.20
N SER A 365 -39.77 -8.52 -29.39
CA SER A 365 -38.91 -7.40 -29.00
C SER A 365 -37.63 -7.83 -28.27
N LEU A 366 -37.76 -8.70 -27.27
CA LEU A 366 -36.61 -9.26 -26.55
C LEU A 366 -35.70 -10.08 -27.48
N LEU A 367 -36.28 -10.87 -28.39
CA LEU A 367 -35.48 -11.67 -29.33
C LEU A 367 -34.64 -10.76 -30.24
N HIS A 368 -35.21 -9.67 -30.74
CA HIS A 368 -34.48 -8.70 -31.55
C HIS A 368 -33.33 -8.04 -30.77
N ALA A 369 -33.55 -7.67 -29.51
CA ALA A 369 -32.51 -7.11 -28.66
C ALA A 369 -31.37 -8.10 -28.41
N LEU A 370 -31.69 -9.37 -28.11
CA LEU A 370 -30.70 -10.44 -27.93
C LEU A 370 -29.87 -10.67 -29.22
N GLN A 371 -30.50 -10.60 -30.39
CA GLN A 371 -29.82 -10.70 -31.68
C GLN A 371 -28.79 -9.59 -31.89
N LEU A 372 -29.16 -8.33 -31.60
CA LEU A 372 -28.25 -7.19 -31.71
C LEU A 372 -27.07 -7.33 -30.75
N ASN A 373 -27.34 -7.70 -29.49
CA ASN A 373 -26.31 -7.90 -28.46
C ASN A 373 -25.35 -9.03 -28.84
N ALA A 374 -25.86 -10.21 -29.23
CA ALA A 374 -25.03 -11.35 -29.62
C ALA A 374 -24.16 -11.05 -30.85
N ARG A 375 -24.66 -10.30 -31.82
CA ARG A 375 -23.89 -9.93 -33.02
C ARG A 375 -22.82 -8.88 -32.74
N GLN A 376 -23.11 -7.89 -31.87
CA GLN A 376 -22.07 -6.95 -31.43
C GLN A 376 -20.97 -7.70 -30.67
N VAL A 377 -21.31 -8.57 -29.72
CA VAL A 377 -20.33 -9.38 -28.97
C VAL A 377 -19.53 -10.27 -29.92
N ASN A 378 -20.18 -10.92 -30.89
CA ASN A 378 -19.49 -11.75 -31.88
C ASN A 378 -18.49 -10.94 -32.73
N ARG A 379 -18.87 -9.72 -33.14
CA ARG A 379 -17.98 -8.82 -33.88
C ARG A 379 -16.74 -8.45 -33.05
N TYR A 380 -16.95 -8.10 -31.78
CA TYR A 380 -15.86 -7.77 -30.88
C TYR A 380 -14.89 -8.93 -30.69
N ILE A 381 -15.41 -10.09 -30.30
CA ILE A 381 -14.57 -11.24 -29.95
C ILE A 381 -13.82 -11.79 -31.17
N THR A 382 -14.43 -11.72 -32.36
CA THR A 382 -13.77 -12.10 -33.62
C THR A 382 -12.59 -11.16 -33.91
N GLU A 383 -12.78 -9.85 -33.75
CA GLU A 383 -11.68 -8.88 -33.94
C GLU A 383 -10.59 -9.05 -32.90
N TYR A 384 -10.97 -9.25 -31.63
CA TYR A 384 -10.03 -9.47 -30.54
C TYR A 384 -9.15 -10.70 -30.80
N THR A 385 -9.75 -11.82 -31.22
CA THR A 385 -9.02 -13.05 -31.58
C THR A 385 -8.10 -12.88 -32.79
N GLN A 386 -8.34 -11.90 -33.67
CA GLN A 386 -7.42 -11.60 -34.77
C GLN A 386 -6.21 -10.76 -34.31
N LEU A 387 -6.41 -9.92 -33.29
CA LEU A 387 -5.36 -9.04 -32.75
C LEU A 387 -4.56 -9.68 -31.61
N SER A 388 -5.14 -10.65 -30.91
CA SER A 388 -4.55 -11.34 -29.77
C SER A 388 -4.56 -12.85 -29.93
N ASN A 389 -3.50 -13.50 -29.43
CA ASN A 389 -3.40 -14.96 -29.37
C ASN A 389 -4.04 -15.56 -28.09
N ASP A 390 -4.71 -14.74 -27.26
CA ASP A 390 -5.24 -15.21 -25.97
C ASP A 390 -6.39 -16.22 -26.10
N ILE A 391 -7.14 -16.13 -27.20
CA ILE A 391 -8.29 -16.98 -27.51
C ILE A 391 -8.02 -17.68 -28.83
N SER A 392 -7.97 -19.02 -28.83
CA SER A 392 -7.86 -19.80 -30.07
C SER A 392 -9.11 -19.63 -30.93
N SER A 393 -8.90 -19.45 -32.24
CA SER A 393 -9.98 -19.41 -33.24
C SER A 393 -10.86 -20.66 -33.19
N ASP A 394 -10.29 -21.84 -32.95
CA ASP A 394 -11.03 -23.11 -32.92
C ASP A 394 -11.99 -23.19 -31.71
N VAL A 395 -11.54 -22.67 -30.56
CA VAL A 395 -12.36 -22.60 -29.34
C VAL A 395 -13.51 -21.62 -29.55
N LEU A 396 -13.24 -20.46 -30.14
CA LEU A 396 -14.26 -19.47 -30.46
C LEU A 396 -15.28 -20.04 -31.46
N ASP A 397 -14.83 -20.70 -32.53
CA ASP A 397 -15.69 -21.30 -33.55
C ASP A 397 -16.59 -22.40 -32.98
N THR A 398 -16.11 -23.17 -32.00
CA THR A 398 -16.89 -24.20 -31.31
C THR A 398 -18.09 -23.60 -30.56
N ILE A 399 -17.96 -22.39 -30.04
CA ILE A 399 -19.02 -21.67 -29.31
C ILE A 399 -19.93 -20.91 -30.28
N THR A 400 -19.34 -20.24 -31.28
CA THR A 400 -20.02 -19.34 -32.22
C THR A 400 -20.80 -20.08 -33.31
N SER A 401 -20.20 -21.11 -33.91
CA SER A 401 -20.80 -21.81 -35.06
C SER A 401 -22.20 -22.39 -34.80
N PRO A 402 -22.50 -23.03 -33.66
CA PRO A 402 -23.84 -23.58 -33.40
C PRO A 402 -24.94 -22.52 -33.40
N LEU A 403 -24.69 -21.34 -32.83
CA LEU A 403 -25.67 -20.26 -32.77
C LEU A 403 -25.97 -19.71 -34.17
N PHE A 404 -24.94 -19.34 -34.93
CA PHE A 404 -25.16 -18.69 -36.23
C PHE A 404 -25.65 -19.65 -37.32
N LYS A 405 -25.33 -20.96 -37.21
CA LYS A 405 -25.99 -22.00 -38.04
C LYS A 405 -27.48 -22.10 -37.73
N ARG A 406 -27.85 -22.03 -36.45
CA ARG A 406 -29.25 -22.03 -35.99
C ARG A 406 -29.99 -20.76 -36.45
N ASP A 407 -29.39 -19.58 -36.27
CA ASP A 407 -29.92 -18.27 -36.72
C ASP A 407 -30.24 -18.27 -38.22
N ALA A 408 -29.32 -18.81 -39.04
CA ALA A 408 -29.52 -18.95 -40.48
C ALA A 408 -30.68 -19.90 -40.83
N GLY A 409 -30.81 -21.01 -40.10
CA GLY A 409 -31.94 -21.96 -40.25
C GLY A 409 -33.28 -21.32 -39.89
N PHE A 410 -33.36 -20.69 -38.72
CA PHE A 410 -34.56 -20.03 -38.24
C PHE A 410 -35.00 -18.87 -39.15
N SER A 411 -34.05 -18.11 -39.70
CA SER A 411 -34.30 -17.06 -40.70
C SER A 411 -34.94 -17.61 -41.99
N ARG A 412 -34.51 -18.81 -42.43
CA ARG A 412 -35.05 -19.47 -43.62
C ARG A 412 -36.47 -20.00 -43.36
N ASP A 413 -36.71 -20.57 -42.19
CA ASP A 413 -37.99 -21.19 -41.85
C ASP A 413 -39.09 -20.15 -41.59
N LYS A 414 -38.75 -18.95 -41.09
CA LYS A 414 -39.68 -17.81 -40.98
C LYS A 414 -40.33 -17.43 -42.33
N ASN A 415 -39.58 -17.55 -43.43
CA ASN A 415 -40.11 -17.23 -44.75
C ASN A 415 -41.07 -18.29 -45.29
N ASN A 416 -41.11 -19.49 -44.67
CA ASN A 416 -41.88 -20.65 -45.13
C ASN A 416 -42.98 -21.11 -44.15
N HIS A 417 -42.92 -20.77 -42.85
CA HIS A 417 -43.86 -21.20 -41.81
C HIS A 417 -44.19 -20.11 -40.77
N THR A 418 -45.38 -20.22 -40.15
CA THR A 418 -45.77 -19.44 -38.97
C THR A 418 -44.96 -19.86 -37.74
N ILE A 419 -44.10 -18.95 -37.26
CA ILE A 419 -43.30 -19.12 -36.03
C ILE A 419 -44.21 -19.27 -34.81
N ASN A 420 -44.03 -20.32 -34.02
CA ASN A 420 -44.76 -20.51 -32.77
C ASN A 420 -44.01 -19.89 -31.56
N TYR A 421 -44.68 -19.79 -30.41
CA TYR A 421 -44.08 -19.23 -29.18
C TYR A 421 -42.87 -20.04 -28.66
N ASN A 422 -42.92 -21.38 -28.77
CA ASN A 422 -41.85 -22.26 -28.33
C ASN A 422 -40.58 -22.06 -29.17
N ASP A 423 -40.70 -21.81 -30.47
CA ASP A 423 -39.56 -21.54 -31.35
C ASP A 423 -38.86 -20.24 -30.93
N ILE A 424 -39.64 -19.17 -30.66
CA ILE A 424 -39.12 -17.89 -30.15
C ILE A 424 -38.42 -18.08 -28.80
N PHE A 425 -39.02 -18.86 -27.89
CA PHE A 425 -38.44 -19.13 -26.58
C PHE A 425 -37.11 -19.90 -26.69
N GLN A 426 -37.03 -20.88 -27.57
CA GLN A 426 -35.78 -21.62 -27.83
C GLN A 426 -34.70 -20.71 -28.43
N GLU A 427 -35.04 -19.82 -29.36
CA GLU A 427 -34.07 -18.85 -29.90
C GLU A 427 -33.55 -17.90 -28.83
N LYS A 428 -34.44 -17.32 -28.01
CA LYS A 428 -34.03 -16.44 -26.88
C LYS A 428 -33.04 -17.17 -25.97
N THR A 429 -33.34 -18.43 -25.63
CA THR A 429 -32.49 -19.27 -24.78
C THR A 429 -31.13 -19.53 -25.44
N ALA A 430 -31.08 -19.76 -26.76
CA ALA A 430 -29.84 -19.99 -27.49
C ALA A 430 -28.92 -18.75 -27.50
N TYR A 431 -29.46 -17.55 -27.73
CA TYR A 431 -28.68 -16.31 -27.68
C TYR A 431 -28.13 -16.03 -26.28
N LEU A 432 -28.96 -16.19 -25.24
CA LEU A 432 -28.52 -16.03 -23.85
C LEU A 432 -27.41 -17.03 -23.49
N ALA A 433 -27.54 -18.29 -23.91
CA ALA A 433 -26.53 -19.31 -23.68
C ALA A 433 -25.19 -18.98 -24.38
N TYR A 434 -25.24 -18.45 -25.60
CA TYR A 434 -24.04 -18.00 -26.33
C TYR A 434 -23.36 -16.83 -25.61
N LEU A 435 -24.10 -15.78 -25.27
CA LEU A 435 -23.59 -14.60 -24.59
C LEU A 435 -22.92 -14.97 -23.24
N LYS A 436 -23.57 -15.84 -22.45
CA LYS A 436 -23.01 -16.35 -21.18
C LYS A 436 -21.70 -17.12 -21.41
N LYS A 437 -21.63 -17.98 -22.44
CA LYS A 437 -20.41 -18.75 -22.76
C LYS A 437 -19.25 -17.85 -23.21
N ILE A 438 -19.50 -16.83 -24.02
CA ILE A 438 -18.46 -15.90 -24.45
C ILE A 438 -17.95 -15.07 -23.27
N ARG A 439 -18.84 -14.57 -22.41
CA ARG A 439 -18.44 -13.84 -21.20
C ARG A 439 -17.57 -14.69 -20.28
N GLU A 440 -17.94 -15.96 -20.07
CA GLU A 440 -17.17 -16.90 -19.25
C GLU A 440 -15.78 -17.21 -19.86
N LEU A 441 -15.72 -17.39 -21.18
CA LEU A 441 -14.46 -17.54 -21.91
C LEU A 441 -13.55 -16.32 -21.69
N CYS A 442 -14.09 -15.11 -21.83
CA CYS A 442 -13.32 -13.87 -21.64
C CYS A 442 -12.84 -13.73 -20.19
N ARG A 443 -13.68 -14.01 -19.19
CA ARG A 443 -13.28 -14.02 -17.78
C ARG A 443 -12.12 -14.96 -17.52
N THR A 444 -12.20 -16.20 -18.03
CA THR A 444 -11.14 -17.20 -17.89
C THR A 444 -9.83 -16.78 -18.57
N VAL A 445 -9.91 -15.99 -19.64
CA VAL A 445 -8.76 -15.57 -20.45
C VAL A 445 -8.10 -14.30 -19.90
N TRP A 446 -8.88 -13.36 -19.40
CA TRP A 446 -8.38 -12.07 -18.92
C TRP A 446 -8.10 -12.04 -17.41
N ALA A 447 -8.64 -13.00 -16.65
CA ALA A 447 -8.17 -13.31 -15.29
C ALA A 447 -7.00 -14.31 -15.33
N LYS A 448 -6.00 -14.07 -16.18
CA LYS A 448 -4.79 -14.91 -16.27
C LYS A 448 -3.59 -14.20 -15.68
N PHE A 449 -2.67 -15.02 -15.20
CA PHE A 449 -1.32 -14.64 -14.86
C PHE A 449 -0.37 -15.20 -15.92
N ASP A 450 0.68 -14.47 -16.26
CA ASP A 450 1.81 -15.05 -17.00
C ASP A 450 2.68 -15.81 -16.00
N ILE A 451 2.37 -17.10 -15.89
CA ILE A 451 3.04 -18.03 -14.99
C ILE A 451 4.54 -18.11 -15.29
N LEU A 452 4.97 -17.98 -16.54
CA LEU A 452 6.39 -18.05 -16.89
C LEU A 452 7.12 -16.80 -16.41
N ALA A 453 6.54 -15.61 -16.57
CA ALA A 453 7.10 -14.38 -16.01
C ALA A 453 7.12 -14.42 -14.48
N ILE A 454 6.03 -14.86 -13.83
CA ILE A 454 6.00 -15.05 -12.37
C ILE A 454 7.10 -16.00 -11.90
N GLN A 455 7.21 -17.19 -12.49
CA GLN A 455 8.24 -18.18 -12.15
C GLN A 455 9.66 -17.65 -12.41
N SER A 456 9.85 -16.90 -13.49
CA SER A 456 11.14 -16.28 -13.82
C SER A 456 11.52 -15.19 -12.81
N GLY A 457 10.57 -14.36 -12.40
CA GLY A 457 10.75 -13.37 -11.34
C GLY A 457 11.15 -14.02 -10.02
N ILE A 458 10.38 -15.02 -9.56
CA ILE A 458 10.68 -15.81 -8.34
C ILE A 458 12.07 -16.45 -8.44
N PHE A 459 12.42 -17.03 -9.60
CA PHE A 459 13.74 -17.62 -9.82
C PHE A 459 14.87 -16.59 -9.67
N ILE A 460 14.72 -15.39 -10.24
CA ILE A 460 15.72 -14.32 -10.15
C ILE A 460 15.86 -13.81 -8.72
N VAL A 461 14.76 -13.63 -7.98
CA VAL A 461 14.80 -13.21 -6.56
C VAL A 461 15.46 -14.30 -5.71
N THR A 462 15.11 -15.56 -5.91
CA THR A 462 15.73 -16.72 -5.22
C THR A 462 17.23 -16.80 -5.52
N LEU A 463 17.63 -16.64 -6.78
CA LEU A 463 19.02 -16.61 -7.19
C LEU A 463 19.76 -15.43 -6.56
N SER A 464 19.13 -14.25 -6.48
CA SER A 464 19.68 -13.06 -5.82
C SER A 464 19.93 -13.30 -4.34
N SER A 465 19.00 -13.98 -3.65
CA SER A 465 19.16 -14.43 -2.26
C SER A 465 20.31 -15.42 -2.12
N PHE A 466 20.45 -16.36 -3.05
CA PHE A 466 21.60 -17.26 -3.06
C PHE A 466 22.94 -16.52 -3.28
N ILE A 467 23.00 -15.56 -4.19
CA ILE A 467 24.20 -14.73 -4.41
C ILE A 467 24.55 -13.93 -3.14
N SER A 468 23.56 -13.36 -2.46
CA SER A 468 23.76 -12.64 -1.19
C SER A 468 24.34 -13.55 -0.10
N LEU A 469 23.85 -14.79 0.02
CA LEU A 469 24.45 -15.82 0.87
C LEU A 469 25.92 -16.07 0.50
N LEU A 470 26.23 -16.26 -0.78
CA LEU A 470 27.62 -16.50 -1.21
C LEU A 470 28.53 -15.30 -0.95
N ILE A 471 28.04 -14.07 -1.11
CA ILE A 471 28.79 -12.84 -0.82
C ILE A 471 29.21 -12.84 0.67
N ILE A 472 28.27 -13.15 1.55
CA ILE A 472 28.46 -13.19 3.00
C ILE A 472 29.47 -14.28 3.41
N TRP A 473 29.29 -15.52 2.92
CA TRP A 473 30.03 -16.69 3.40
C TRP A 473 31.41 -16.89 2.71
N ILE A 474 31.60 -16.40 1.48
CA ILE A 474 32.80 -16.70 0.67
C ILE A 474 33.63 -15.45 0.36
N LEU A 475 32.96 -14.35 -0.03
CA LEU A 475 33.62 -13.15 -0.57
C LEU A 475 34.22 -12.29 0.54
N VAL A 476 33.44 -12.07 1.59
CA VAL A 476 33.76 -11.18 2.71
C VAL A 476 34.94 -11.66 3.57
N PRO A 477 35.24 -12.96 3.72
CA PRO A 477 36.49 -13.40 4.34
C PRO A 477 37.71 -13.27 3.41
N LYS A 478 37.58 -13.59 2.11
CA LYS A 478 38.69 -13.65 1.13
C LYS A 478 39.09 -12.29 0.54
N LEU A 479 38.18 -11.31 0.49
CA LEU A 479 38.46 -9.92 0.08
C LEU A 479 39.53 -9.23 0.96
N PHE A 480 39.75 -9.73 2.18
CA PHE A 480 40.74 -9.20 3.14
C PHE A 480 42.09 -9.89 3.08
N LEU A 481 42.21 -11.05 2.39
CA LEU A 481 43.41 -11.89 2.42
C LEU A 481 44.25 -11.82 1.14
N ASP A 482 43.72 -11.38 -0.01
CA ASP A 482 44.52 -11.33 -1.24
C ASP A 482 44.17 -10.14 -2.17
N LYS A 483 45.12 -9.19 -2.28
CA LYS A 483 45.06 -8.01 -3.17
C LYS A 483 44.88 -8.42 -4.65
N HIS A 484 45.29 -9.62 -5.05
CA HIS A 484 45.24 -10.06 -6.45
C HIS A 484 43.85 -10.60 -6.86
N GLN A 485 43.11 -11.22 -5.93
CA GLN A 485 41.75 -11.73 -6.20
C GLN A 485 40.70 -10.62 -6.23
N SER A 486 40.81 -9.59 -5.38
CA SER A 486 39.89 -8.44 -5.39
C SER A 486 39.91 -7.66 -6.72
N ARG A 487 41.04 -7.64 -7.44
CA ARG A 487 41.17 -7.03 -8.78
C ARG A 487 40.48 -7.86 -9.86
N LYS A 488 40.51 -9.20 -9.75
CA LYS A 488 39.81 -10.11 -10.68
C LYS A 488 38.29 -10.03 -10.48
N LEU A 489 37.83 -10.04 -9.24
CA LEU A 489 36.42 -9.95 -8.90
C LEU A 489 35.77 -8.61 -9.31
N TYR A 490 36.50 -7.50 -9.18
CA TYR A 490 36.09 -6.20 -9.71
C TYR A 490 35.90 -6.23 -11.23
N LYS A 491 36.81 -6.88 -11.97
CA LYS A 491 36.68 -7.04 -13.43
C LYS A 491 35.49 -7.91 -13.81
N TYR A 492 35.22 -8.99 -13.07
CA TYR A 492 34.06 -9.85 -13.30
C TYR A 492 32.73 -9.16 -12.94
N GLY A 493 32.68 -8.39 -11.85
CA GLY A 493 31.49 -7.61 -11.47
C GLY A 493 31.22 -6.46 -12.44
N MET A 494 32.25 -5.79 -12.95
CA MET A 494 32.11 -4.74 -13.97
C MET A 494 31.70 -5.33 -15.33
N LEU A 495 32.23 -6.51 -15.69
CA LEU A 495 31.83 -7.24 -16.90
C LEU A 495 30.39 -7.76 -16.80
N ALA A 496 29.99 -8.32 -15.65
CA ALA A 496 28.61 -8.73 -15.38
C ALA A 496 27.66 -7.53 -15.39
N ALA A 497 28.03 -6.41 -14.77
CA ALA A 497 27.22 -5.19 -14.80
C ALA A 497 27.10 -4.59 -16.21
N LEU A 498 28.17 -4.53 -17.00
CA LEU A 498 28.12 -4.09 -18.40
C LEU A 498 27.30 -5.03 -19.28
N ILE A 499 27.36 -6.35 -19.06
CA ILE A 499 26.61 -7.36 -19.81
C ILE A 499 25.15 -7.48 -19.36
N VAL A 500 24.79 -7.03 -18.14
CA VAL A 500 23.39 -7.00 -17.67
C VAL A 500 22.74 -5.65 -18.01
N LEU A 501 23.44 -4.53 -17.80
CA LEU A 501 22.90 -3.19 -17.99
C LEU A 501 22.82 -2.76 -19.47
N PHE A 502 23.77 -3.16 -20.32
CA PHE A 502 23.79 -2.76 -21.73
C PHE A 502 22.73 -3.48 -22.60
N PRO A 503 22.48 -4.80 -22.45
CA PRO A 503 21.37 -5.47 -23.12
C PRO A 503 20.03 -5.17 -22.46
N GLY A 504 19.96 -4.96 -21.13
CA GLY A 504 18.74 -4.48 -20.47
C GLY A 504 18.26 -3.12 -21.00
N PHE A 505 19.18 -2.28 -21.45
CA PHE A 505 18.89 -1.00 -22.14
C PHE A 505 18.55 -1.18 -23.63
N LEU A 506 19.09 -2.18 -24.32
CA LEU A 506 18.87 -2.45 -25.75
C LEU A 506 17.69 -3.37 -26.06
N LEU A 507 17.22 -4.16 -25.08
CA LEU A 507 16.24 -5.24 -25.28
C LEU A 507 14.82 -4.88 -24.83
N PHE A 508 14.41 -3.64 -25.10
CA PHE A 508 13.01 -3.23 -25.17
C PHE A 508 12.25 -3.91 -26.35
N TYR A 509 12.90 -4.82 -27.09
CA TYR A 509 12.34 -5.57 -28.22
C TYR A 509 12.72 -7.06 -28.19
N GLY A 510 11.84 -7.89 -27.63
CA GLY A 510 11.29 -9.02 -28.39
C GLY A 510 11.70 -10.45 -28.03
N ASN A 511 12.94 -10.81 -27.69
CA ASN A 511 13.30 -12.23 -27.44
C ASN A 511 14.58 -12.42 -26.59
N VAL A 512 14.48 -12.13 -25.29
CA VAL A 512 15.62 -12.02 -24.34
C VAL A 512 15.85 -13.28 -23.49
N TRP A 513 14.80 -14.08 -23.34
CA TRP A 513 14.62 -15.01 -22.23
C TRP A 513 15.56 -16.23 -22.27
N LEU A 514 15.77 -16.79 -23.45
CA LEU A 514 16.61 -17.98 -23.62
C LEU A 514 18.11 -17.64 -23.46
N PHE A 515 18.52 -16.45 -23.89
CA PHE A 515 19.91 -16.03 -23.86
C PHE A 515 20.36 -15.62 -22.44
N VAL A 516 19.50 -14.91 -21.71
CA VAL A 516 19.76 -14.54 -20.29
C VAL A 516 19.80 -15.79 -19.40
N LEU A 517 18.87 -16.73 -19.59
CA LEU A 517 18.83 -17.98 -18.83
C LEU A 517 20.08 -18.84 -19.10
N VAL A 518 20.44 -19.05 -20.37
CA VAL A 518 21.63 -19.87 -20.72
C VAL A 518 22.93 -19.20 -20.25
N PHE A 519 23.05 -17.88 -20.34
CA PHE A 519 24.25 -17.17 -19.91
C PHE A 519 24.38 -17.09 -18.38
N LEU A 520 23.28 -16.90 -17.65
CA LEU A 520 23.24 -17.03 -16.19
C LEU A 520 23.59 -18.45 -15.75
N LEU A 521 23.00 -19.47 -16.38
CA LEU A 521 23.30 -20.88 -16.07
C LEU A 521 24.75 -21.25 -16.36
N TYR A 522 25.37 -20.72 -17.43
CA TYR A 522 26.79 -20.97 -17.75
C TYR A 522 27.73 -20.20 -16.82
N GLY A 523 27.38 -18.95 -16.47
CA GLY A 523 28.08 -18.15 -15.48
C GLY A 523 28.02 -18.78 -14.07
N ILE A 524 26.85 -19.30 -13.69
CA ILE A 524 26.60 -20.03 -12.44
C ILE A 524 27.33 -21.38 -12.47
N ALA A 525 27.26 -22.17 -13.54
CA ALA A 525 27.97 -23.45 -13.63
C ALA A 525 29.50 -23.26 -13.54
N GLY A 526 30.05 -22.25 -14.23
CA GLY A 526 31.47 -21.91 -14.15
C GLY A 526 31.90 -21.37 -12.78
N PHE A 527 31.02 -20.62 -12.11
CA PHE A 527 31.26 -20.11 -10.76
C PHE A 527 31.11 -21.21 -9.69
N VAL A 528 30.07 -22.04 -9.77
CA VAL A 528 29.76 -23.18 -8.88
C VAL A 528 30.79 -24.28 -9.00
N LEU A 529 31.30 -24.63 -10.20
CA LEU A 529 32.40 -25.61 -10.34
C LEU A 529 33.70 -25.12 -9.65
N LYS A 530 33.98 -23.81 -9.73
CA LYS A 530 35.16 -23.20 -9.10
C LYS A 530 34.97 -22.97 -7.59
N LEU A 531 33.71 -22.86 -7.15
CA LEU A 531 33.29 -22.84 -5.75
C LEU A 531 33.34 -24.24 -5.14
N HIS A 532 32.88 -25.29 -5.82
CA HIS A 532 32.78 -26.67 -5.31
C HIS A 532 34.10 -27.17 -4.70
N THR A 533 35.23 -26.91 -5.36
CA THR A 533 36.57 -27.30 -4.88
C THR A 533 37.07 -26.51 -3.67
N ASN A 534 36.56 -25.30 -3.44
CA ASN A 534 36.96 -24.42 -2.34
C ASN A 534 35.95 -24.38 -1.18
N ILE A 535 34.67 -24.61 -1.45
CA ILE A 535 33.56 -24.66 -0.49
C ILE A 535 33.66 -25.92 0.36
N PHE A 536 33.83 -27.10 -0.24
CA PHE A 536 33.88 -28.34 0.53
C PHE A 536 35.06 -28.36 1.53
N GLY A 537 36.20 -27.75 1.16
CA GLY A 537 37.33 -27.54 2.07
C GLY A 537 37.05 -26.52 3.19
N TYR A 538 36.28 -25.45 2.91
CA TYR A 538 35.98 -24.38 3.86
C TYR A 538 34.79 -24.71 4.79
N ILE A 539 33.73 -25.36 4.26
CA ILE A 539 32.57 -25.88 5.02
C ILE A 539 33.06 -26.90 6.04
N LYS A 540 33.94 -27.84 5.65
CA LYS A 540 34.49 -28.85 6.56
C LYS A 540 35.30 -28.26 7.73
N HIS A 541 35.91 -27.08 7.56
CA HIS A 541 36.74 -26.43 8.58
C HIS A 541 35.98 -25.42 9.47
N ASN A 542 34.83 -24.89 9.03
CA ASN A 542 34.03 -23.90 9.78
C ASN A 542 32.68 -24.42 10.31
N PHE A 543 32.18 -25.57 9.85
CA PHE A 543 30.98 -26.19 10.46
C PHE A 543 31.26 -26.81 11.84
N VAL A 544 32.53 -26.95 12.21
CA VAL A 544 32.94 -27.35 13.56
C VAL A 544 32.85 -26.12 14.47
N GLY A 545 31.64 -25.81 14.97
CA GLY A 545 31.45 -24.74 15.96
C GLY A 545 30.16 -23.90 15.87
N VAL A 546 29.15 -24.28 15.07
CA VAL A 546 27.92 -23.49 14.93
C VAL A 546 27.19 -23.41 16.28
N ASN A 547 26.98 -22.19 16.78
CA ASN A 547 26.26 -21.92 18.03
C ASN A 547 24.78 -22.31 17.90
N PHE A 548 24.20 -22.95 18.93
CA PHE A 548 22.78 -23.30 19.00
C PHE A 548 21.86 -22.12 18.67
N LYS A 549 22.21 -20.90 19.11
CA LYS A 549 21.48 -19.68 18.77
C LYS A 549 21.37 -19.45 17.26
N SER A 550 22.47 -19.60 16.53
CA SER A 550 22.49 -19.39 15.08
C SER A 550 21.65 -20.44 14.34
N VAL A 551 21.63 -21.69 14.83
CA VAL A 551 20.78 -22.75 14.26
C VAL A 551 19.29 -22.42 14.43
N VAL A 552 18.88 -22.00 15.62
CA VAL A 552 17.49 -21.59 15.89
C VAL A 552 17.06 -20.43 15.00
N MET A 553 17.92 -19.43 14.81
CA MET A 553 17.59 -18.27 13.96
C MET A 553 17.47 -18.63 12.48
N MET A 554 18.35 -19.50 11.97
CA MET A 554 18.25 -20.00 10.60
C MET A 554 16.99 -20.86 10.39
N PHE A 555 16.59 -21.62 11.40
CA PHE A 555 15.35 -22.40 11.39
C PHE A 555 14.11 -21.49 11.38
N LEU A 556 14.07 -20.44 12.20
CA LEU A 556 12.98 -19.46 12.20
C LEU A 556 12.86 -18.73 10.86
N LEU A 557 13.99 -18.32 10.27
CA LEU A 557 14.02 -17.70 8.95
C LEU A 557 13.48 -18.66 7.86
N PHE A 558 13.83 -19.95 7.94
CA PHE A 558 13.31 -20.97 7.03
C PHE A 558 11.81 -21.20 7.21
N ILE A 559 11.31 -21.30 8.45
CA ILE A 559 9.87 -21.43 8.71
C ILE A 559 9.11 -20.22 8.20
N GLN A 560 9.64 -19.01 8.40
CA GLN A 560 9.01 -17.79 7.89
C GLN A 560 8.89 -17.84 6.36
N PHE A 561 9.96 -18.22 5.65
CA PHE A 561 9.91 -18.43 4.20
C PHE A 561 8.90 -19.52 3.79
N ALA A 562 8.96 -20.70 4.42
CA ALA A 562 8.03 -21.79 4.15
C ALA A 562 6.56 -21.42 4.45
N GLY A 563 6.35 -20.52 5.42
CA GLY A 563 5.06 -20.01 5.81
C GLY A 563 4.34 -19.25 4.68
N PHE A 564 5.06 -18.54 3.81
CA PHE A 564 4.44 -17.82 2.69
C PHE A 564 3.78 -18.73 1.65
N PHE A 565 4.07 -20.04 1.66
CA PHE A 565 3.34 -21.03 0.86
C PHE A 565 2.01 -21.47 1.49
N SER A 566 1.62 -20.91 2.64
CA SER A 566 0.38 -21.20 3.35
C SER A 566 -0.54 -19.99 3.40
N ASN A 567 -1.75 -20.12 2.83
CA ASN A 567 -2.78 -19.07 2.90
C ASN A 567 -3.10 -18.69 4.35
N SER A 568 -3.19 -19.66 5.26
CA SER A 568 -3.44 -19.41 6.68
C SER A 568 -2.35 -18.56 7.35
N TYR A 569 -1.09 -18.73 6.93
CA TYR A 569 0.02 -17.91 7.39
C TYR A 569 -0.08 -16.49 6.86
N VAL A 570 -0.33 -16.31 5.54
CA VAL A 570 -0.47 -14.98 4.92
C VAL A 570 -1.63 -14.18 5.54
N ILE A 571 -2.74 -14.85 5.86
CA ILE A 571 -3.90 -14.23 6.52
C ILE A 571 -3.59 -13.82 7.98
N ASN A 572 -2.73 -14.57 8.69
CA ASN A 572 -2.41 -14.33 10.11
C ASN A 572 -0.93 -13.96 10.34
N GLU A 573 -0.28 -13.35 9.34
CA GLU A 573 1.17 -13.04 9.41
C GLU A 573 1.46 -12.10 10.60
N ASP A 574 0.59 -11.12 10.83
CA ASP A 574 0.57 -10.21 11.98
C ASP A 574 0.74 -10.96 13.32
N LYS A 575 -0.13 -11.93 13.59
CA LYS A 575 -0.15 -12.72 14.84
C LYS A 575 1.05 -13.66 14.92
N ILE A 576 1.43 -14.27 13.80
CA ILE A 576 2.53 -15.24 13.76
C ILE A 576 3.88 -14.54 13.95
N LEU A 577 4.08 -13.35 13.38
CA LEU A 577 5.28 -12.55 13.59
C LEU A 577 5.49 -12.18 15.05
N VAL A 578 4.42 -11.78 15.76
CA VAL A 578 4.50 -11.51 17.21
C VAL A 578 4.85 -12.77 18.00
N PHE A 579 4.25 -13.92 17.65
CA PHE A 579 4.59 -15.18 18.27
C PHE A 579 6.08 -15.53 18.08
N PHE A 580 6.62 -15.36 16.87
CA PHE A 580 8.04 -15.60 16.61
C PHE A 580 8.95 -14.63 17.37
N LEU A 581 8.65 -13.33 17.38
CA LEU A 581 9.41 -12.33 18.13
C LEU A 581 9.41 -12.62 19.64
N GLN A 582 8.28 -13.05 20.20
CA GLN A 582 8.18 -13.43 21.60
C GLN A 582 8.93 -14.72 21.92
N THR A 583 8.89 -15.69 21.01
CA THR A 583 9.67 -16.92 21.13
C THR A 583 11.16 -16.61 21.16
N ILE A 584 11.62 -15.70 20.29
CA ILE A 584 13.00 -15.21 20.28
C ILE A 584 13.36 -14.58 21.64
N ILE A 585 12.51 -13.70 22.18
CA ILE A 585 12.74 -13.08 23.50
C ILE A 585 12.86 -14.13 24.61
N VAL A 586 11.98 -15.14 24.62
CA VAL A 586 12.00 -16.21 25.63
C VAL A 586 13.29 -17.03 25.52
N VAL A 587 13.70 -17.41 24.30
CA VAL A 587 14.96 -18.13 24.07
C VAL A 587 16.17 -17.32 24.57
N LEU A 588 16.19 -16.01 24.34
CA LEU A 588 17.25 -15.12 24.83
C LEU A 588 17.25 -15.01 26.35
N ALA A 589 16.09 -14.85 26.97
CA ALA A 589 15.96 -14.79 28.42
C ALA A 589 16.45 -16.09 29.07
N VAL A 590 16.06 -17.26 28.53
CA VAL A 590 16.55 -18.57 28.98
C VAL A 590 18.07 -18.65 28.81
N ASN A 591 18.61 -18.23 27.67
CA ASN A 591 20.06 -18.24 27.44
C ASN A 591 20.83 -17.35 28.44
N ILE A 592 20.30 -16.17 28.77
CA ILE A 592 20.91 -15.26 29.76
C ILE A 592 20.86 -15.89 31.16
N LEU A 593 19.73 -16.49 31.53
CA LEU A 593 19.58 -17.15 32.82
C LEU A 593 20.50 -18.36 32.95
N THR A 594 20.63 -19.20 31.91
CA THR A 594 21.52 -20.37 31.94
C THR A 594 23.00 -19.99 31.97
N SER A 595 23.42 -19.01 31.17
CA SER A 595 24.81 -18.49 31.20
C SER A 595 25.16 -17.87 32.55
N THR A 596 24.18 -17.19 33.18
CA THR A 596 24.32 -16.64 34.53
C THR A 596 24.52 -17.75 35.56
N VAL A 597 23.66 -18.77 35.56
CA VAL A 597 23.76 -19.88 36.51
C VAL A 597 25.11 -20.59 36.36
N ALA A 598 25.58 -20.79 35.13
CA ALA A 598 26.91 -21.34 34.87
C ALA A 598 28.03 -20.45 35.42
N SER A 599 27.95 -19.14 35.20
CA SER A 599 28.96 -18.17 35.67
C SER A 599 29.01 -18.08 37.21
N VAL A 600 27.85 -18.09 37.87
CA VAL A 600 27.76 -18.10 39.34
C VAL A 600 28.32 -19.42 39.90
N LYS A 601 27.94 -20.57 39.31
CA LYS A 601 28.49 -21.88 39.71
C LYS A 601 30.00 -21.98 39.49
N PHE A 602 30.54 -21.39 38.43
CA PHE A 602 31.98 -21.33 38.18
C PHE A 602 32.71 -20.52 39.28
N LEU A 603 32.17 -19.35 39.63
CA LEU A 603 32.69 -18.53 40.74
C LEU A 603 32.59 -19.24 42.10
N GLU A 604 31.57 -20.09 42.29
CA GLU A 604 31.45 -20.96 43.47
C GLU A 604 32.42 -22.16 43.43
N PHE A 605 32.72 -22.72 42.26
CA PHE A 605 33.61 -23.87 42.09
C PHE A 605 35.09 -23.51 42.21
N GLU A 606 35.55 -22.38 41.65
CA GLU A 606 36.91 -21.86 41.88
C GLU A 606 37.22 -21.71 43.38
N ASN A 607 36.19 -21.44 44.19
CA ASN A 607 36.28 -21.30 45.64
C ASN A 607 36.61 -22.63 46.36
N SER A 608 36.35 -23.78 45.73
CA SER A 608 36.52 -25.12 46.31
C SER A 608 37.96 -25.66 46.18
N LYS A 609 38.77 -25.13 45.25
CA LYS A 609 40.07 -25.74 44.85
C LYS A 609 41.36 -25.01 45.28
N GLY A 610 41.37 -23.98 46.16
CA GLY A 610 42.66 -23.36 46.56
C GLY A 610 42.72 -22.40 47.76
N PHE A 611 43.26 -22.91 48.89
CA PHE A 611 44.23 -22.37 49.86
C PHE A 611 44.27 -20.86 50.31
N ILE A 612 43.97 -20.68 51.61
CA ILE A 612 44.60 -19.85 52.68
C ILE A 612 44.68 -18.29 52.59
N LYS A 613 44.03 -17.67 53.60
CA LYS A 613 44.25 -16.39 54.34
C LYS A 613 44.29 -15.06 53.58
N THR A 614 43.13 -14.42 53.43
CA THR A 614 42.90 -12.95 53.65
C THR A 614 41.39 -12.65 53.52
N GLN A 615 40.66 -12.83 54.62
CA GLN A 615 39.21 -13.12 54.56
C GLN A 615 38.29 -11.87 54.55
N LYS A 616 38.71 -10.69 55.03
CA LYS A 616 37.82 -9.51 55.13
C LYS A 616 37.80 -8.56 53.92
N ARG A 617 38.88 -8.47 53.13
CA ARG A 617 39.00 -7.53 51.99
C ARG A 617 38.57 -8.16 50.64
N LYS A 618 38.53 -9.50 50.56
CA LYS A 618 38.04 -10.25 49.39
C LYS A 618 36.52 -10.41 49.38
N ASP A 619 35.85 -10.51 50.53
CA ASP A 619 34.38 -10.69 50.59
C ASP A 619 33.58 -9.45 50.14
N THR A 620 34.06 -8.23 50.38
CA THR A 620 33.45 -6.99 49.87
C THR A 620 33.64 -6.82 48.37
N LYS A 621 34.83 -7.14 47.84
CA LYS A 621 35.09 -7.16 46.39
C LYS A 621 34.28 -8.25 45.68
N LYS A 622 34.10 -9.42 46.32
CA LYS A 622 33.29 -10.57 45.86
C LYS A 622 31.79 -10.28 45.81
N ARG A 623 31.22 -9.70 46.88
CA ARG A 623 29.83 -9.20 46.85
C ARG A 623 29.65 -8.11 45.79
N GLY A 624 30.67 -7.29 45.55
CA GLY A 624 30.70 -6.30 44.47
C GLY A 624 30.57 -6.92 43.07
N VAL A 625 31.38 -7.94 42.75
CA VAL A 625 31.35 -8.62 41.45
C VAL A 625 30.01 -9.34 41.22
N ILE A 626 29.53 -10.12 42.20
CA ILE A 626 28.23 -10.80 42.09
C ILE A 626 27.08 -9.78 41.93
N ARG A 627 27.11 -8.68 42.68
CA ARG A 627 26.12 -7.59 42.57
C ARG A 627 26.19 -6.87 41.22
N SER A 628 27.38 -6.72 40.63
CA SER A 628 27.55 -6.12 39.29
C SER A 628 27.00 -7.03 38.19
N VAL A 629 27.26 -8.34 38.25
CA VAL A 629 26.72 -9.33 37.31
C VAL A 629 25.20 -9.39 37.42
N LEU A 630 24.65 -9.50 38.63
CA LEU A 630 23.20 -9.47 38.87
C LEU A 630 22.55 -8.15 38.43
N GLY A 631 23.26 -7.01 38.57
CA GLY A 631 22.80 -5.71 38.10
C GLY A 631 22.69 -5.65 36.57
N GLN A 632 23.72 -6.11 35.86
CA GLN A 632 23.72 -6.18 34.40
C GLN A 632 22.58 -7.06 33.86
N ILE A 633 22.37 -8.24 34.44
CA ILE A 633 21.29 -9.16 34.03
C ILE A 633 19.91 -8.56 34.26
N LYS A 634 19.70 -7.83 35.37
CA LYS A 634 18.44 -7.14 35.63
C LYS A 634 18.11 -6.15 34.51
N HIS A 635 19.11 -5.42 34.01
CA HIS A 635 18.92 -4.51 32.88
C HIS A 635 18.64 -5.27 31.57
N GLU A 636 19.36 -6.36 31.29
CA GLU A 636 19.14 -7.17 30.07
C GLU A 636 17.73 -7.78 30.05
N LEU A 637 17.29 -8.36 31.17
CA LEU A 637 15.94 -8.91 31.30
C LEU A 637 14.86 -7.82 31.27
N ALA A 638 15.10 -6.65 31.87
CA ALA A 638 14.16 -5.54 31.79
C ALA A 638 13.96 -5.06 30.35
N CYS A 639 15.03 -4.96 29.55
CA CYS A 639 14.92 -4.63 28.12
C CYS A 639 14.09 -5.67 27.36
N LEU A 640 14.32 -6.96 27.61
CA LEU A 640 13.57 -8.05 26.98
C LEU A 640 12.07 -8.04 27.35
N VAL A 641 11.75 -7.81 28.63
CA VAL A 641 10.35 -7.69 29.08
C VAL A 641 9.67 -6.48 28.45
N LEU A 642 10.35 -5.34 28.41
CA LEU A 642 9.78 -4.14 27.80
C LEU A 642 9.58 -4.30 26.29
N LEU A 643 10.51 -4.95 25.59
CA LEU A 643 10.33 -5.32 24.18
C LEU A 643 9.11 -6.23 23.97
N MET A 644 8.93 -7.23 24.84
CA MET A 644 7.77 -8.12 24.79
C MET A 644 6.44 -7.35 24.96
N VAL A 645 6.42 -6.38 25.89
CA VAL A 645 5.26 -5.50 26.10
C VAL A 645 5.02 -4.64 24.85
N LEU A 646 6.06 -4.03 24.27
CA LEU A 646 5.90 -3.20 23.07
C LEU A 646 5.41 -3.99 21.85
N PHE A 647 5.89 -5.23 21.64
CA PHE A 647 5.37 -6.09 20.57
C PHE A 647 3.90 -6.47 20.77
N ARG A 648 3.45 -6.62 22.02
CA ARG A 648 2.03 -6.82 22.34
C ARG A 648 1.22 -5.54 22.12
N LEU A 649 1.73 -4.38 22.54
CA LEU A 649 1.07 -3.10 22.32
C LEU A 649 0.98 -2.74 20.83
N GLY A 650 1.88 -3.25 20.00
CA GLY A 650 1.79 -3.15 18.54
C GLY A 650 0.48 -3.67 17.96
N SER A 651 -0.15 -4.67 18.60
CA SER A 651 -1.43 -5.20 18.15
C SER A 651 -2.62 -4.26 18.35
N LEU A 652 -2.44 -3.17 19.11
CA LEU A 652 -3.47 -2.13 19.22
C LEU A 652 -3.69 -1.40 17.89
N PHE A 653 -2.71 -1.45 17.00
CA PHE A 653 -2.71 -0.77 15.71
C PHE A 653 -2.95 -1.71 14.53
N TRP A 654 -3.38 -2.95 14.77
CA TRP A 654 -3.65 -3.89 13.68
C TRP A 654 -5.07 -3.69 13.15
N PRO A 655 -5.24 -3.43 11.83
CA PRO A 655 -6.53 -3.53 11.21
C PRO A 655 -6.91 -5.01 11.07
N CYS A 656 -8.20 -5.32 11.12
CA CYS A 656 -8.66 -6.66 10.81
C CYS A 656 -8.75 -6.89 9.31
N ARG A 657 -8.32 -8.06 8.87
CA ARG A 657 -8.63 -8.58 7.53
C ARG A 657 -9.96 -9.29 7.55
N GLU A 658 -10.69 -9.24 6.43
CA GLU A 658 -11.97 -9.95 6.31
C GLU A 658 -11.81 -11.46 6.40
N GLU A 659 -10.71 -12.01 5.87
CA GLU A 659 -10.45 -13.45 5.89
C GLU A 659 -10.03 -13.95 7.28
N GLN A 660 -9.77 -13.04 8.24
CA GLN A 660 -9.47 -13.40 9.62
C GLN A 660 -10.75 -13.68 10.41
N ALA A 661 -11.01 -14.97 10.65
CA ALA A 661 -12.07 -15.38 11.56
C ALA A 661 -11.82 -14.83 12.99
N ALA A 662 -12.86 -14.24 13.60
CA ALA A 662 -12.83 -13.67 14.95
C ALA A 662 -11.77 -12.57 15.17
N CYS A 663 -11.70 -11.61 14.25
CA CYS A 663 -10.94 -10.38 14.41
C CYS A 663 -11.88 -9.20 14.70
N GLU A 664 -11.59 -8.41 15.74
CA GLU A 664 -12.28 -7.16 16.03
C GLU A 664 -11.28 -6.00 15.93
N SER A 665 -11.56 -5.04 15.04
CA SER A 665 -10.74 -3.85 14.92
C SER A 665 -10.79 -3.05 16.22
N THR A 666 -9.64 -2.50 16.62
CA THR A 666 -9.53 -1.73 17.85
C THR A 666 -10.21 -0.36 17.71
N GLU A 667 -10.48 0.31 18.84
CA GLU A 667 -11.04 1.67 18.88
C GLU A 667 -10.22 2.71 18.09
N PHE A 668 -8.96 2.41 17.77
CA PHE A 668 -8.12 3.24 16.89
C PHE A 668 -8.58 3.26 15.43
N PHE A 669 -9.40 2.29 15.02
CA PHE A 669 -9.95 2.18 13.67
C PHE A 669 -11.48 2.29 13.63
N THR A 670 -12.19 2.04 14.73
CA THR A 670 -13.68 2.00 14.75
C THR A 670 -14.36 3.35 15.00
N GLY A 671 -13.67 4.47 14.74
CA GLY A 671 -14.31 5.76 14.52
C GLY A 671 -15.27 6.23 15.63
N SER A 672 -14.92 6.09 16.92
CA SER A 672 -15.68 6.78 17.98
C SER A 672 -15.32 8.27 18.01
N GLU A 673 -15.84 9.02 17.05
CA GLU A 673 -15.82 10.49 17.08
C GLU A 673 -16.66 10.99 18.25
N GLN A 674 -16.04 11.16 19.42
CA GLN A 674 -16.33 12.22 20.42
C GLN A 674 -15.18 12.35 21.44
N ASN A 675 -14.25 11.40 21.51
CA ASN A 675 -13.14 11.49 22.44
C ASN A 675 -11.90 12.03 21.70
N GLY A 676 -11.49 13.28 21.98
CA GLY A 676 -10.24 13.86 21.45
C GLY A 676 -8.95 13.19 21.95
N TYR A 677 -9.04 11.99 22.53
CA TYR A 677 -7.90 11.26 23.09
C TYR A 677 -6.90 10.83 22.01
N GLN A 678 -7.36 10.49 20.80
CA GLN A 678 -6.48 10.11 19.69
C GLN A 678 -5.58 11.29 19.29
N PHE A 679 -6.15 12.48 19.13
CA PHE A 679 -5.40 13.72 18.93
C PHE A 679 -4.37 13.96 20.05
N TRP A 680 -4.79 13.87 21.32
CA TRP A 680 -3.89 14.12 22.46
C TRP A 680 -2.74 13.11 22.51
N MET A 681 -3.04 11.81 22.37
CA MET A 681 -2.02 10.77 22.33
C MET A 681 -1.11 10.95 21.12
N GLY A 682 -1.66 11.05 19.91
CA GLY A 682 -0.92 11.29 18.67
C GLY A 682 0.05 12.47 18.83
N SER A 683 -0.43 13.61 19.31
CA SER A 683 0.37 14.82 19.53
C SER A 683 1.47 14.62 20.58
N VAL A 684 1.18 13.97 21.71
CA VAL A 684 2.18 13.67 22.74
C VAL A 684 3.28 12.78 22.17
N PHE A 685 2.91 11.68 21.50
CA PHE A 685 3.88 10.75 20.92
C PHE A 685 4.70 11.40 19.80
N LEU A 686 4.10 12.25 18.97
CA LEU A 686 4.80 13.00 17.92
C LEU A 686 5.85 13.96 18.51
N LEU A 687 5.51 14.70 19.57
CA LEU A 687 6.43 15.62 20.24
C LEU A 687 7.54 14.88 21.02
N LEU A 688 7.28 13.65 21.48
CA LEU A 688 8.29 12.80 22.11
C LEU A 688 9.42 12.39 21.14
N VAL A 689 9.14 12.30 19.83
CA VAL A 689 10.16 11.95 18.82
C VAL A 689 11.34 12.94 18.84
N PRO A 690 11.17 14.25 18.55
CA PRO A 690 12.28 15.21 18.61
C PRO A 690 12.76 15.44 20.04
N ALA A 691 11.90 15.34 21.06
CA ALA A 691 12.31 15.49 22.46
C ALA A 691 13.31 14.39 22.89
N SER A 692 13.07 13.14 22.49
CA SER A 692 13.96 12.01 22.78
C SER A 692 15.33 12.16 22.10
N LEU A 693 15.35 12.65 20.87
CA LEU A 693 16.58 12.99 20.13
C LEU A 693 17.36 14.11 20.86
N LEU A 694 16.67 15.19 21.25
CA LEU A 694 17.27 16.30 21.98
C LEU A 694 17.88 15.84 23.30
N PHE A 695 17.16 15.02 24.06
CA PHE A 695 17.64 14.46 25.32
C PHE A 695 18.91 13.64 25.11
N ARG A 696 18.90 12.71 24.14
CA ARG A 696 20.06 11.85 23.86
C ARG A 696 21.28 12.64 23.40
N LEU A 697 21.11 13.53 22.42
CA LEU A 697 22.23 14.28 21.85
C LEU A 697 22.77 15.36 22.80
N ARG A 698 21.94 15.90 23.71
CA ARG A 698 22.42 16.75 24.82
C ARG A 698 23.25 15.94 25.82
N ALA A 699 22.76 14.76 26.22
CA ALA A 699 23.49 13.89 27.15
C ALA A 699 24.87 13.46 26.60
N SER A 700 24.98 13.27 25.29
CA SER A 700 26.24 12.96 24.60
C SER A 700 27.12 14.18 24.28
N GLY A 701 26.64 15.41 24.53
CA GLY A 701 27.38 16.65 24.28
C GLY A 701 27.42 17.13 22.82
N ASN A 702 26.70 16.46 21.91
CA ASN A 702 26.61 16.82 20.48
C ASN A 702 25.86 18.15 20.25
N LEU A 703 24.96 18.54 21.16
CA LEU A 703 24.16 19.77 21.02
C LEU A 703 24.75 21.00 21.72
N ASN A 704 26.02 20.97 22.12
CA ASN A 704 26.65 22.08 22.85
C ASN A 704 27.05 23.27 21.96
N GLY A 705 27.10 23.08 20.63
CA GLY A 705 27.49 24.12 19.66
C GLY A 705 26.35 24.92 19.03
N TYR A 706 26.75 25.71 18.01
CA TYR A 706 25.89 26.58 17.18
C TYR A 706 25.97 26.28 15.68
N SER A 707 26.48 25.10 15.28
CA SER A 707 26.49 24.71 13.86
C SER A 707 25.08 24.55 13.31
N SER A 708 24.91 24.69 11.99
CA SER A 708 23.60 24.61 11.33
C SER A 708 22.82 23.33 11.66
N PRO A 709 23.41 22.11 11.65
CA PRO A 709 22.72 20.89 12.07
C PRO A 709 22.26 20.93 13.54
N VAL A 710 23.04 21.55 14.43
CA VAL A 710 22.71 21.65 15.85
C VAL A 710 21.54 22.61 16.08
N LEU A 711 21.49 23.73 15.35
CA LEU A 711 20.36 24.66 15.40
C LEU A 711 19.09 24.05 14.80
N ALA A 712 19.23 23.35 13.67
CA ALA A 712 18.13 22.64 13.02
C ALA A 712 17.49 21.59 13.95
N VAL A 713 18.31 20.78 14.63
CA VAL A 713 17.81 19.79 15.61
C VAL A 713 17.18 20.46 16.83
N LYS A 714 17.75 21.57 17.33
CA LYS A 714 17.23 22.29 18.51
C LYS A 714 15.88 22.96 18.26
N TYR A 715 15.66 23.50 17.07
CA TYR A 715 14.54 24.41 16.82
C TYR A 715 13.67 23.99 15.63
N ALA A 716 14.26 23.65 14.48
CA ALA A 716 13.49 23.35 13.28
C ALA A 716 12.66 22.05 13.43
N LEU A 717 13.25 20.97 13.93
CA LEU A 717 12.52 19.70 14.12
C LEU A 717 11.36 19.79 15.14
N PRO A 718 11.55 20.36 16.35
CA PRO A 718 10.43 20.59 17.28
C PRO A 718 9.37 21.55 16.71
N PHE A 719 9.80 22.60 16.00
CA PHE A 719 8.87 23.55 15.38
C PHE A 719 7.97 22.87 14.35
N GLY A 720 8.55 22.08 13.43
CA GLY A 720 7.79 21.30 12.47
C GLY A 720 6.81 20.32 13.15
N ALA A 721 7.25 19.64 14.21
CA ALA A 721 6.39 18.71 14.95
C ALA A 721 5.17 19.41 15.60
N VAL A 722 5.33 20.63 16.12
CA VAL A 722 4.21 21.43 16.64
C VAL A 722 3.20 21.75 15.54
N PHE A 723 3.66 22.10 14.34
CA PHE A 723 2.76 22.39 13.21
C PHE A 723 2.03 21.15 12.69
N ALA A 724 2.61 19.96 12.83
CA ALA A 724 1.90 18.71 12.60
C ALA A 724 0.81 18.43 13.66
N CYS A 725 1.04 18.79 14.93
CA CYS A 725 -0.05 18.78 15.93
C CYS A 725 -1.15 19.79 15.58
N VAL A 726 -0.80 20.99 15.07
CA VAL A 726 -1.78 21.97 14.60
C VAL A 726 -2.59 21.41 13.42
N HIS A 727 -1.94 20.71 12.47
CA HIS A 727 -2.62 20.03 11.37
C HIS A 727 -3.71 19.07 11.88
N TRP A 728 -3.39 18.21 12.84
CA TRP A 728 -4.37 17.28 13.44
C TRP A 728 -5.46 18.02 14.23
N LEU A 729 -5.09 19.04 15.02
CA LEU A 729 -6.05 19.86 15.77
C LEU A 729 -7.09 20.50 14.84
N LEU A 730 -6.67 20.99 13.68
CA LEU A 730 -7.56 21.63 12.72
C LEU A 730 -8.52 20.64 12.03
N GLN A 731 -8.27 19.32 12.09
CA GLN A 731 -9.20 18.31 11.58
C GLN A 731 -10.47 18.17 12.42
N TYR A 732 -10.46 18.65 13.67
CA TYR A 732 -11.63 18.67 14.56
C TYR A 732 -12.49 19.93 14.39
N VAL A 733 -12.11 20.85 13.49
CA VAL A 733 -12.93 22.03 13.18
C VAL A 733 -14.19 21.55 12.42
N PRO A 734 -15.40 21.92 12.85
CA PRO A 734 -16.63 21.50 12.18
C PRO A 734 -16.64 21.93 10.70
N ALA A 735 -17.10 21.04 9.82
CA ALA A 735 -17.14 21.28 8.36
C ALA A 735 -17.81 22.63 8.00
N LYS A 736 -18.91 22.98 8.68
CA LYS A 736 -19.62 24.25 8.50
C LYS A 736 -18.75 25.50 8.74
N MET A 737 -17.78 25.44 9.65
CA MET A 737 -16.85 26.55 9.88
C MET A 737 -15.75 26.61 8.82
N VAL A 738 -15.33 25.46 8.28
CA VAL A 738 -14.36 25.38 7.18
C VAL A 738 -14.99 25.91 5.89
N GLU A 739 -16.26 25.59 5.62
CA GLU A 739 -17.02 26.13 4.50
C GLU A 739 -17.16 27.66 4.57
N GLN A 740 -17.39 28.21 5.77
CA GLN A 740 -17.48 29.67 5.98
C GLN A 740 -16.13 30.38 5.88
N ASN A 741 -15.03 29.67 6.11
CA ASN A 741 -13.69 30.23 6.04
C ASN A 741 -12.70 29.25 5.38
N PRO A 742 -12.62 29.27 4.03
CA PRO A 742 -11.75 28.37 3.26
C PRO A 742 -10.27 28.44 3.65
N ALA A 743 -9.83 29.55 4.25
CA ALA A 743 -8.44 29.70 4.72
C ALA A 743 -8.08 28.70 5.82
N VAL A 744 -9.05 28.27 6.64
CA VAL A 744 -8.83 27.24 7.67
C VAL A 744 -8.55 25.88 7.04
N GLY A 745 -9.32 25.52 6.00
CA GLY A 745 -9.09 24.31 5.22
C GLY A 745 -7.73 24.34 4.52
N TYR A 746 -7.37 25.46 3.89
CA TYR A 746 -6.06 25.63 3.25
C TYR A 746 -4.89 25.53 4.25
N LEU A 747 -5.03 26.15 5.42
CA LEU A 747 -4.04 26.08 6.50
C LEU A 747 -3.86 24.64 7.00
N GLN A 748 -4.97 23.93 7.19
CA GLN A 748 -5.01 22.56 7.65
C GLN A 748 -4.41 21.60 6.62
N GLN A 749 -4.89 21.62 5.38
CA GLN A 749 -4.52 20.62 4.37
C GLN A 749 -3.13 20.84 3.78
N ILE A 750 -2.71 22.09 3.57
CA ILE A 750 -1.50 22.41 2.79
C ILE A 750 -0.41 23.00 3.67
N VAL A 751 -0.68 24.13 4.33
CA VAL A 751 0.37 24.94 4.97
C VAL A 751 1.02 24.22 6.14
N THR A 752 0.22 23.66 7.05
CA THR A 752 0.73 23.06 8.29
C THR A 752 1.57 21.78 8.04
N PRO A 753 1.18 20.83 7.17
CA PRO A 753 2.07 19.75 6.71
C PRO A 753 3.34 20.24 6.02
N CYS A 754 3.22 21.22 5.11
CA CYS A 754 4.37 21.75 4.38
C CYS A 754 5.44 22.33 5.31
N ILE A 755 5.05 22.99 6.40
CA ILE A 755 5.99 23.51 7.40
C ILE A 755 6.81 22.37 8.04
N LEU A 756 6.19 21.23 8.34
CA LEU A 756 6.93 20.06 8.82
C LEU A 756 7.90 19.55 7.75
N TYR A 757 7.43 19.35 6.51
CA TYR A 757 8.27 18.86 5.42
C TYR A 757 9.48 19.76 5.17
N CYS A 758 9.28 21.09 5.10
CA CYS A 758 10.35 22.05 4.96
C CYS A 758 11.32 22.04 6.15
N SER A 759 10.82 21.85 7.37
CA SER A 759 11.66 21.77 8.58
C SER A 759 12.55 20.52 8.57
N CYS A 760 11.99 19.36 8.17
CA CYS A 760 12.72 18.11 8.05
C CYS A 760 13.72 18.13 6.87
N LEU A 761 13.31 18.65 5.70
CA LEU A 761 14.17 18.80 4.53
C LEU A 761 15.32 19.78 4.81
N GLY A 762 15.04 20.93 5.43
CA GLY A 762 16.05 21.89 5.84
C GLY A 762 17.05 21.29 6.84
N SER A 763 16.57 20.48 7.79
CA SER A 763 17.42 19.75 8.74
C SER A 763 18.29 18.70 8.04
N LEU A 764 17.74 18.00 7.04
CA LEU A 764 18.47 17.05 6.20
C LEU A 764 19.55 17.75 5.36
N CYS A 765 19.24 18.88 4.72
CA CYS A 765 20.20 19.68 3.98
C CYS A 765 21.35 20.17 4.88
N CYS A 766 21.04 20.62 6.11
CA CYS A 766 22.04 20.99 7.10
C CYS A 766 22.96 19.79 7.42
N LEU A 767 22.39 18.61 7.64
CA LEU A 767 23.13 17.39 7.94
C LEU A 767 24.01 16.96 6.76
N LEU A 768 23.53 17.03 5.52
CA LEU A 768 24.31 16.69 4.33
C LEU A 768 25.46 17.68 4.10
N TYR A 769 25.24 18.96 4.37
CA TYR A 769 26.27 19.99 4.30
C TYR A 769 27.34 19.80 5.39
N GLN A 770 26.92 19.52 6.62
CA GLN A 770 27.82 19.29 7.76
C GLN A 770 27.36 18.08 8.59
N PRO A 771 27.86 16.86 8.29
CA PRO A 771 27.36 15.62 8.90
C PRO A 771 27.83 15.41 10.35
N ILE A 772 28.82 16.19 10.81
CA ILE A 772 29.43 16.02 12.13
C ILE A 772 28.83 17.02 13.12
N THR A 773 28.22 16.50 14.18
CA THR A 773 27.65 17.29 15.29
C THR A 773 28.58 17.38 16.51
N ALA A 774 29.88 17.14 16.34
CA ALA A 774 30.86 17.30 17.41
C ALA A 774 31.05 18.78 17.75
N PHE A 775 31.14 19.10 19.05
CA PHE A 775 31.35 20.47 19.53
C PHE A 775 32.81 20.68 19.93
N VAL A 776 33.48 21.61 19.27
CA VAL A 776 34.90 21.92 19.45
C VAL A 776 35.03 23.22 20.25
N VAL A 777 35.73 23.18 21.38
CA VAL A 777 36.06 24.34 22.21
C VAL A 777 37.54 24.65 22.04
N ARG A 778 37.87 25.84 21.51
CA ARG A 778 39.26 26.29 21.41
C ARG A 778 39.65 27.02 22.71
N PRO A 779 40.93 26.94 23.14
CA PRO A 779 41.40 27.62 24.34
C PRO A 779 41.11 29.13 24.37
N ARG A 780 41.23 29.82 23.23
CA ARG A 780 40.97 31.27 23.10
C ARG A 780 39.50 31.65 23.39
N ASP A 781 38.56 30.77 23.03
CA ASP A 781 37.12 31.01 23.22
C ASP A 781 36.70 30.97 24.71
N VAL A 782 37.56 30.44 25.60
CA VAL A 782 37.32 30.37 27.06
C VAL A 782 37.77 31.65 27.77
N GLU A 783 38.70 32.41 27.18
CA GLU A 783 39.27 33.63 27.75
C GLU A 783 38.49 34.89 27.36
N ASP A 784 37.78 34.87 26.22
CA ASP A 784 37.03 36.02 25.67
C ASP A 784 35.52 36.04 26.04
N GLU A 785 34.98 35.06 26.78
CA GLU A 785 33.53 35.03 27.12
C GLU A 785 33.19 35.85 28.38
N PRO A 786 32.31 36.88 28.31
CA PRO A 786 31.89 37.66 29.48
C PRO A 786 31.07 36.82 30.47
N ALA A 787 31.37 36.99 31.76
CA ALA A 787 30.79 36.25 32.88
C ALA A 787 29.30 36.59 33.10
N ILE A 788 28.38 35.88 32.44
CA ILE A 788 26.94 35.92 32.79
C ILE A 788 26.43 34.50 33.12
N LEU A 789 25.84 34.42 34.32
CA LEU A 789 25.53 33.23 35.13
C LEU A 789 24.58 32.21 34.48
N THR A 790 25.03 30.97 34.36
CA THR A 790 24.17 29.77 34.47
C THR A 790 24.97 28.61 35.10
N GLY A 791 24.36 27.84 36.01
CA GLY A 791 25.04 26.83 36.85
C GLY A 791 25.78 25.71 36.09
N GLN A 792 25.37 25.39 34.85
CA GLN A 792 26.10 24.43 33.99
C GLN A 792 27.42 25.01 33.42
N ARG A 793 27.55 26.33 33.26
CA ARG A 793 28.79 26.99 32.78
C ARG A 793 29.90 26.98 33.83
N SER A 794 29.53 27.11 35.12
CA SER A 794 30.47 27.03 36.25
C SER A 794 31.18 25.68 36.30
N MET A 795 30.42 24.58 36.09
CA MET A 795 30.98 23.23 36.07
C MET A 795 31.87 22.97 34.85
N ARG A 796 31.50 23.47 33.65
CA ARG A 796 32.33 23.38 32.42
C ARG A 796 33.68 24.06 32.63
N ASN A 797 33.67 25.28 33.14
CA ASN A 797 34.89 26.05 33.39
C ASN A 797 35.70 25.47 34.56
N ALA A 798 35.04 24.89 35.58
CA ALA A 798 35.70 24.18 36.66
C ALA A 798 36.39 22.89 36.20
N VAL A 799 35.74 22.07 35.36
CA VAL A 799 36.34 20.83 34.83
C VAL A 799 37.55 21.15 33.95
N VAL A 800 37.47 22.15 33.06
CA VAL A 800 38.61 22.59 32.24
C VAL A 800 39.75 23.13 33.10
N ARG A 801 39.46 23.93 34.14
CA ARG A 801 40.48 24.44 35.08
C ARG A 801 41.11 23.34 35.94
N ILE A 802 40.31 22.39 36.45
CA ILE A 802 40.77 21.27 37.27
C ILE A 802 41.69 20.37 36.44
N PHE A 803 41.34 20.07 35.19
CA PHE A 803 42.20 19.28 34.29
C PHE A 803 43.46 20.03 33.84
N LYS A 804 43.39 21.34 33.58
CA LYS A 804 44.59 22.17 33.35
C LYS A 804 45.53 22.09 34.56
N LYS A 805 44.99 22.19 35.77
CA LYS A 805 45.75 22.12 37.03
C LYS A 805 46.35 20.73 37.27
N LEU A 806 45.57 19.66 37.08
CA LEU A 806 46.04 18.28 37.19
C LEU A 806 47.15 17.98 36.17
N ARG A 807 47.05 18.49 34.94
CA ARG A 807 48.08 18.30 33.91
C ARG A 807 49.35 19.11 34.18
N SER A 808 49.23 20.35 34.63
CA SER A 808 50.40 21.15 35.06
C SER A 808 51.12 20.52 36.24
N GLU A 809 50.40 19.75 37.07
CA GLU A 809 50.98 18.98 38.18
C GLU A 809 51.56 17.62 37.74
N LEU A 810 51.25 17.13 36.53
CA LEU A 810 51.62 15.79 36.03
C LEU A 810 52.67 15.77 34.90
N SER A 811 52.91 16.86 34.18
CA SER A 811 53.87 16.87 33.05
C SER A 811 55.08 17.79 33.30
N GLU A 812 56.26 17.20 33.42
CA GLU A 812 57.51 17.91 33.11
C GLU A 812 57.63 18.04 31.58
N ALA A 813 57.70 19.29 31.12
CA ALA A 813 58.13 19.72 29.80
C ALA A 813 57.39 19.13 28.58
N ASP A 814 56.22 19.71 28.23
CA ASP A 814 55.85 19.87 26.82
C ASP A 814 55.00 21.14 26.63
N ASN A 815 55.60 22.18 26.03
CA ASN A 815 55.03 23.53 25.81
C ASN A 815 54.04 23.55 24.62
N ASN A 816 52.99 22.74 24.67
CA ASN A 816 51.88 22.85 23.72
C ASN A 816 50.62 23.36 24.44
N ASP A 817 50.46 24.68 24.47
CA ASP A 817 49.31 25.39 25.06
C ASP A 817 47.98 25.23 24.28
N ASP A 818 47.99 24.58 23.11
CA ASP A 818 46.83 24.49 22.20
C ASP A 818 46.06 23.15 22.29
N VAL A 819 45.62 22.75 23.48
CA VAL A 819 44.75 21.57 23.63
C VAL A 819 43.30 21.95 23.35
N THR A 820 42.79 21.55 22.18
CA THR A 820 41.39 21.74 21.78
C THR A 820 40.51 20.66 22.40
N TYR A 821 39.42 21.04 23.07
CA TYR A 821 38.47 20.09 23.69
C TYR A 821 37.33 19.78 22.72
N VAL A 822 36.94 18.51 22.59
CA VAL A 822 35.86 18.08 21.70
C VAL A 822 34.82 17.25 22.46
N TYR A 823 33.57 17.70 22.45
CA TYR A 823 32.41 16.99 23.00
C TYR A 823 31.63 16.27 21.89
N GLY A 824 31.00 15.14 22.22
CA GLY A 824 30.24 14.33 21.25
C GLY A 824 31.09 13.41 20.36
N LEU A 825 32.40 13.28 20.65
CA LEU A 825 33.33 12.48 19.86
C LEU A 825 33.02 10.96 19.88
N GLY A 826 32.40 10.47 20.96
CA GLY A 826 32.02 9.06 21.10
C GLY A 826 30.76 8.65 20.33
N THR A 827 30.01 9.61 19.78
CA THR A 827 28.69 9.43 19.14
C THR A 827 28.58 10.17 17.80
N VAL A 828 29.71 10.38 17.12
CA VAL A 828 29.79 11.20 15.89
C VAL A 828 28.95 10.63 14.76
N TYR A 829 28.99 9.31 14.55
CA TYR A 829 28.29 8.67 13.43
C TYR A 829 26.84 8.33 13.81
N SER A 830 26.61 7.83 15.02
CA SER A 830 25.24 7.54 15.49
C SER A 830 24.38 8.79 15.58
N SER A 831 24.92 9.93 15.99
CA SER A 831 24.17 11.19 16.05
C SER A 831 23.65 11.62 14.67
N ALA A 832 24.45 11.49 13.62
CA ALA A 832 24.03 11.79 12.26
C ALA A 832 22.89 10.86 11.79
N VAL A 833 23.01 9.56 12.06
CA VAL A 833 21.98 8.56 11.69
C VAL A 833 20.69 8.78 12.49
N LEU A 834 20.76 9.15 13.77
CA LEU A 834 19.58 9.47 14.58
C LEU A 834 18.86 10.73 14.10
N ILE A 835 19.60 11.76 13.67
CA ILE A 835 19.01 12.97 13.08
C ILE A 835 18.31 12.61 11.75
N LEU A 836 18.99 11.85 10.89
CA LEU A 836 18.41 11.34 9.64
C LEU A 836 17.13 10.55 9.90
N LEU A 837 17.15 9.64 10.87
CA LEU A 837 16.00 8.84 11.28
C LEU A 837 14.81 9.73 11.69
N VAL A 838 15.02 10.76 12.50
CA VAL A 838 13.95 11.68 12.93
C VAL A 838 13.42 12.53 11.77
N CYS A 839 14.27 12.95 10.83
CA CYS A 839 13.85 13.68 9.64
C CYS A 839 12.88 12.88 8.76
N PHE A 840 12.93 11.54 8.79
CA PHE A 840 11.96 10.67 8.13
C PHE A 840 10.81 10.25 9.04
N ALA A 841 11.07 9.97 10.32
CA ALA A 841 10.05 9.52 11.27
C ALA A 841 8.94 10.56 11.50
N LEU A 842 9.27 11.85 11.52
CA LEU A 842 8.28 12.91 11.70
C LEU A 842 7.29 13.02 10.51
N PRO A 843 7.73 13.16 9.25
CA PRO A 843 6.84 13.09 8.09
C PRO A 843 6.05 11.78 8.03
N MET A 844 6.67 10.64 8.36
CA MET A 844 5.99 9.34 8.40
C MET A 844 4.85 9.32 9.42
N ALA A 845 5.08 9.83 10.64
CA ALA A 845 4.04 9.91 11.66
C ALA A 845 2.89 10.84 11.23
N LEU A 846 3.20 11.95 10.55
CA LEU A 846 2.19 12.86 10.01
C LEU A 846 1.31 12.17 8.95
N ILE A 847 1.91 11.53 7.94
CA ILE A 847 1.16 10.90 6.85
C ILE A 847 0.40 9.64 7.27
N LEU A 848 0.83 8.96 8.35
CA LEU A 848 0.07 7.86 8.96
C LEU A 848 -1.22 8.33 9.65
N GLY A 849 -1.31 9.62 10.01
CA GLY A 849 -2.44 10.21 10.70
C GLY A 849 -2.37 10.10 12.22
N GLU A 850 -3.26 10.80 12.93
CA GLU A 850 -3.20 10.94 14.39
C GLU A 850 -3.44 9.63 15.17
N GLY A 851 -4.27 8.73 14.64
CA GLY A 851 -4.55 7.44 15.27
C GLY A 851 -3.34 6.50 15.23
N LEU A 852 -2.57 6.54 14.15
CA LEU A 852 -1.43 5.64 13.91
C LEU A 852 -0.07 6.28 14.11
N GLY A 853 0.03 7.61 14.22
CA GLY A 853 1.26 8.33 14.56
C GLY A 853 1.99 7.76 15.80
N PRO A 854 1.30 7.33 16.88
CA PRO A 854 1.94 6.67 18.02
C PRO A 854 2.73 5.40 17.68
N SER A 855 2.37 4.70 16.59
CA SER A 855 3.09 3.50 16.14
C SER A 855 4.54 3.80 15.77
N VAL A 856 4.84 4.99 15.22
CA VAL A 856 6.21 5.40 14.85
C VAL A 856 7.09 5.53 16.08
N MET A 857 6.59 6.14 17.15
CA MET A 857 7.33 6.27 18.40
C MET A 857 7.48 4.92 19.11
N SER A 858 6.45 4.06 19.06
CA SER A 858 6.54 2.67 19.55
C SER A 858 7.65 1.90 18.81
N MET A 859 7.68 2.01 17.49
CA MET A 859 8.70 1.40 16.64
C MET A 859 10.11 1.92 16.97
N MET A 860 10.28 3.23 17.17
CA MET A 860 11.54 3.83 17.62
C MET A 860 11.98 3.35 19.01
N ALA A 861 11.03 3.18 19.94
CA ALA A 861 11.31 2.63 21.26
C ALA A 861 11.75 1.16 21.18
N GLN A 862 11.09 0.35 20.35
CA GLN A 862 11.49 -1.03 20.08
C GLN A 862 12.92 -1.10 19.52
N MET A 863 13.24 -0.28 18.51
CA MET A 863 14.59 -0.21 17.95
C MET A 863 15.63 0.18 19.00
N TYR A 864 15.35 1.21 19.81
CA TYR A 864 16.26 1.68 20.85
C TYR A 864 16.56 0.58 21.88
N LEU A 865 15.52 -0.08 22.39
CA LEU A 865 15.67 -1.15 23.39
C LEU A 865 16.41 -2.36 22.81
N PHE A 866 16.15 -2.70 21.55
CA PHE A 866 16.86 -3.78 20.88
C PHE A 866 18.34 -3.47 20.66
N LEU A 867 18.66 -2.24 20.26
CA LEU A 867 20.05 -1.78 20.10
C LEU A 867 20.79 -1.77 21.45
N GLU A 868 20.18 -1.30 22.53
CA GLU A 868 20.78 -1.37 23.88
C GLU A 868 20.99 -2.82 24.33
N PHE A 869 20.02 -3.71 24.08
CA PHE A 869 20.17 -5.13 24.35
C PHE A 869 21.33 -5.77 23.58
N ASP A 870 21.41 -5.54 22.26
CA ASP A 870 22.49 -6.05 21.40
C ASP A 870 23.87 -5.54 21.84
N ARG A 871 23.97 -4.26 22.24
CA ARG A 871 25.20 -3.69 22.81
C ARG A 871 25.60 -4.39 24.11
N MET A 872 24.65 -4.66 25.01
CA MET A 872 24.94 -5.32 26.28
C MET A 872 25.44 -6.75 26.06
N MET A 873 24.80 -7.50 25.16
CA MET A 873 25.21 -8.86 24.79
C MET A 873 26.62 -8.91 24.18
N THR A 874 26.94 -7.98 23.28
CA THR A 874 28.25 -7.95 22.61
C THR A 874 29.38 -7.39 23.49
N SER A 875 29.06 -6.57 24.49
CA SER A 875 30.05 -6.06 25.45
C SER A 875 30.69 -7.14 26.32
N GLN A 876 30.02 -8.30 26.47
CA GLN A 876 30.53 -9.46 27.21
C GLN A 876 31.57 -10.27 26.40
N GLU A 877 31.65 -10.08 25.07
CA GLU A 877 32.47 -10.87 24.15
C GLU A 877 33.76 -10.15 23.66
N ALA A 878 33.95 -8.86 23.96
CA ALA A 878 34.90 -8.02 23.20
C ALA A 878 36.31 -7.87 23.82
N VAL A 879 37.28 -8.57 23.20
CA VAL A 879 38.69 -8.12 23.04
C VAL A 879 38.97 -7.71 21.57
N ASP A 880 38.14 -8.12 20.61
CA ASP A 880 38.40 -7.92 19.18
C ASP A 880 37.71 -6.70 18.53
N VAL A 881 38.43 -6.08 17.58
CA VAL A 881 37.99 -4.88 16.83
C VAL A 881 36.96 -5.23 15.74
N LYS A 882 36.91 -6.47 15.25
CA LYS A 882 36.12 -6.91 14.09
C LYS A 882 34.84 -7.64 14.50
N ILE A 883 33.71 -7.29 13.88
CA ILE A 883 32.43 -7.98 14.10
C ILE A 883 32.44 -9.35 13.39
N SER A 884 32.19 -10.44 14.11
CA SER A 884 32.06 -11.78 13.53
C SER A 884 30.71 -11.94 12.82
N LEU A 885 30.65 -12.76 11.78
CA LEU A 885 29.41 -13.00 11.04
C LEU A 885 28.33 -13.64 11.93
N ASP A 886 28.73 -14.60 12.77
CA ASP A 886 27.81 -15.28 13.69
C ASP A 886 27.16 -14.31 14.69
N SER A 887 27.88 -13.26 15.10
CA SER A 887 27.35 -12.21 15.98
C SER A 887 26.34 -11.26 15.30
N LEU A 888 26.19 -11.32 13.97
CA LEU A 888 25.25 -10.47 13.20
C LEU A 888 24.01 -11.21 12.73
N LEU A 889 24.03 -12.55 12.65
CA LEU A 889 22.87 -13.34 12.21
C LEU A 889 21.64 -13.11 13.09
N PHE A 890 21.80 -13.29 14.40
CA PHE A 890 20.73 -13.09 15.38
C PHE A 890 20.10 -11.68 15.31
N PRO A 891 20.86 -10.58 15.43
CA PRO A 891 20.28 -9.25 15.48
C PRO A 891 19.63 -8.83 14.16
N ILE A 892 20.21 -9.19 13.00
CA ILE A 892 19.66 -8.78 11.70
C ILE A 892 18.40 -9.55 11.33
N ILE A 893 18.31 -10.86 11.63
CA ILE A 893 17.08 -11.62 11.43
C ILE A 893 15.97 -11.06 12.31
N THR A 894 16.25 -10.82 13.60
CA THR A 894 15.28 -10.23 14.53
C THR A 894 14.85 -8.83 14.06
N TRP A 895 15.78 -8.01 13.58
CA TRP A 895 15.50 -6.68 13.01
C TRP A 895 14.58 -6.74 11.78
N SER A 896 14.79 -7.71 10.89
CA SER A 896 13.93 -7.93 9.72
C SER A 896 12.51 -8.37 10.12
N MET A 897 12.38 -9.22 11.14
CA MET A 897 11.09 -9.64 11.68
C MET A 897 10.38 -8.48 12.39
N MET A 898 11.11 -7.66 13.17
CA MET A 898 10.57 -6.45 13.79
C MET A 898 10.06 -5.46 12.75
N SER A 899 10.80 -5.27 11.66
CA SER A 899 10.36 -4.45 10.52
C SER A 899 9.06 -4.98 9.91
N SER A 900 8.94 -6.30 9.72
CA SER A 900 7.71 -6.90 9.20
C SER A 900 6.53 -6.80 10.19
N HIS A 901 6.79 -6.92 11.49
CA HIS A 901 5.77 -6.74 12.52
C HIS A 901 5.27 -5.28 12.59
N ASN A 902 6.18 -4.31 12.40
CA ASN A 902 5.82 -2.89 12.41
C ASN A 902 5.15 -2.43 11.11
N PHE A 903 5.21 -3.18 10.01
CA PHE A 903 4.33 -2.97 8.86
C PHE A 903 2.85 -3.07 9.32
N TYR A 904 2.48 -4.17 9.96
CA TYR A 904 1.14 -4.35 10.53
C TYR A 904 0.84 -3.36 11.66
N SER A 905 1.81 -3.10 12.55
CA SER A 905 1.62 -2.15 13.66
C SER A 905 1.55 -0.69 13.21
N SER A 906 1.86 -0.41 11.94
CA SER A 906 1.62 0.90 11.31
C SER A 906 0.26 0.98 10.60
N GLY A 907 -0.64 0.03 10.84
CA GLY A 907 -2.02 0.03 10.33
C GLY A 907 -2.18 -0.42 8.88
N HIS A 908 -1.24 -1.23 8.38
CA HIS A 908 -1.26 -1.76 7.01
C HIS A 908 -1.59 -3.25 6.97
N GLN A 909 -2.15 -3.69 5.84
CA GLN A 909 -2.36 -5.10 5.51
C GLN A 909 -1.72 -5.42 4.16
N ALA A 910 -1.44 -6.71 3.93
CA ALA A 910 -0.88 -7.18 2.66
C ALA A 910 -1.98 -7.41 1.61
N THR A 911 -2.86 -6.42 1.42
CA THR A 911 -3.97 -6.43 0.46
C THR A 911 -4.03 -5.09 -0.29
N ILE A 912 -4.40 -5.11 -1.57
CA ILE A 912 -4.49 -3.90 -2.40
C ILE A 912 -5.49 -2.86 -1.85
N PRO A 913 -6.70 -3.25 -1.37
CA PRO A 913 -7.65 -2.31 -0.76
C PRO A 913 -7.07 -1.51 0.42
N SER A 914 -6.21 -2.13 1.22
CA SER A 914 -5.68 -1.51 2.44
C SER A 914 -4.62 -0.41 2.20
N ILE A 915 -4.32 -0.08 0.94
CA ILE A 915 -3.38 1.00 0.62
C ILE A 915 -4.03 2.34 0.97
N ARG A 916 -3.40 3.08 1.89
CA ARG A 916 -3.87 4.38 2.38
C ARG A 916 -3.57 5.51 1.41
N PHE A 917 -4.46 5.68 0.46
CA PHE A 917 -4.32 6.68 -0.59
C PHE A 917 -4.43 8.12 -0.08
N GLU A 918 -5.00 8.35 1.09
CA GLU A 918 -5.12 9.68 1.71
C GLU A 918 -3.75 10.33 1.96
N ALA A 919 -2.69 9.52 2.10
CA ALA A 919 -1.32 9.99 2.26
C ALA A 919 -0.85 10.87 1.08
N ALA A 920 -1.42 10.70 -0.12
CA ALA A 920 -1.14 11.52 -1.30
C ALA A 920 -1.51 13.00 -1.13
N PHE A 921 -2.44 13.31 -0.22
CA PHE A 921 -3.04 14.65 -0.12
C PHE A 921 -2.56 15.44 1.11
N VAL A 922 -1.74 14.83 1.97
CA VAL A 922 -1.21 15.49 3.16
C VAL A 922 -0.13 16.50 2.77
N GLY A 923 -0.51 17.78 2.71
CA GLY A 923 0.36 18.88 2.26
C GLY A 923 0.19 19.24 0.78
N LEU A 924 -0.80 18.68 0.09
CA LEU A 924 -1.01 18.87 -1.35
C LEU A 924 -2.48 19.21 -1.67
N PRO A 925 -2.73 20.02 -2.72
CA PRO A 925 -4.08 20.51 -3.05
C PRO A 925 -4.97 19.45 -3.71
N GLY A 926 -4.39 18.34 -4.21
CA GLY A 926 -5.11 17.20 -4.80
C GLY A 926 -5.36 17.30 -6.31
N ASP A 927 -5.36 18.50 -6.88
CA ASP A 927 -5.56 18.81 -8.31
C ASP A 927 -4.24 18.85 -9.11
N MET A 928 -3.30 17.95 -8.82
CA MET A 928 -1.96 18.02 -9.40
C MET A 928 -1.84 17.30 -10.75
N GLU A 929 -1.18 17.94 -11.72
CA GLU A 929 -0.85 17.32 -13.02
C GLU A 929 0.20 16.18 -12.91
N SER A 930 0.96 16.15 -11.80
CA SER A 930 2.04 15.17 -11.60
C SER A 930 1.83 14.28 -10.38
N PHE A 931 1.85 12.98 -10.60
CA PHE A 931 1.61 11.96 -9.57
C PHE A 931 2.88 11.45 -8.87
N TYR A 932 4.07 11.95 -9.21
CA TYR A 932 5.32 11.46 -8.63
C TYR A 932 5.40 11.70 -7.12
N LEU A 933 5.03 12.89 -6.66
CA LEU A 933 5.06 13.23 -5.24
C LEU A 933 3.93 12.54 -4.45
N PRO A 934 2.66 12.56 -4.90
CA PRO A 934 1.59 11.73 -4.33
C PRO A 934 1.97 10.25 -4.19
N GLY A 935 2.45 9.64 -5.28
CA GLY A 935 2.88 8.24 -5.28
C GLY A 935 4.04 7.98 -4.31
N PHE A 936 4.99 8.93 -4.20
CA PHE A 936 6.06 8.82 -3.22
C PHE A 936 5.55 8.88 -1.78
N LEU A 937 4.57 9.74 -1.46
CA LEU A 937 3.97 9.80 -0.11
C LEU A 937 3.22 8.52 0.23
N ILE A 938 2.49 7.93 -0.73
CA ILE A 938 1.83 6.63 -0.55
C ILE A 938 2.87 5.54 -0.28
N LEU A 939 3.94 5.47 -1.08
CA LEU A 939 5.01 4.50 -0.87
C LEU A 939 5.68 4.67 0.50
N LEU A 940 5.92 5.92 0.93
CA LEU A 940 6.43 6.20 2.27
C LEU A 940 5.46 5.73 3.35
N ASN A 941 4.16 5.99 3.20
CA ASN A 941 3.13 5.55 4.13
C ASN A 941 3.08 4.01 4.22
N THR A 942 2.92 3.32 3.08
CA THR A 942 2.81 1.86 3.01
C THR A 942 4.05 1.12 3.52
N PHE A 943 5.24 1.62 3.19
CA PHE A 943 6.51 1.02 3.60
C PHE A 943 7.20 1.77 4.75
N ALA A 944 6.42 2.49 5.58
CA ALA A 944 6.96 3.34 6.65
C ALA A 944 7.94 2.60 7.56
N SER A 945 7.55 1.40 7.99
CA SER A 945 8.38 0.53 8.82
C SER A 945 9.67 0.12 8.10
N ASP A 946 9.59 -0.44 6.89
CA ASP A 946 10.75 -0.90 6.12
C ASP A 946 11.75 0.23 5.86
N VAL A 947 11.28 1.44 5.54
CA VAL A 947 12.12 2.63 5.33
C VAL A 947 12.84 3.00 6.62
N ILE A 948 12.12 3.11 7.74
CA ILE A 948 12.68 3.52 9.04
C ILE A 948 13.71 2.48 9.53
N PHE A 949 13.39 1.18 9.49
CA PHE A 949 14.31 0.12 9.88
C PHE A 949 15.56 0.05 8.98
N THR A 950 15.43 0.38 7.69
CA THR A 950 16.56 0.44 6.75
C THR A 950 17.49 1.61 7.04
N ILE A 951 16.94 2.81 7.28
CA ILE A 951 17.72 4.00 7.64
C ILE A 951 18.51 3.78 8.94
N ALA A 952 17.94 3.04 9.89
CA ALA A 952 18.54 2.76 11.18
C ALA A 952 19.59 1.63 11.17
N LEU A 953 19.75 0.86 10.08
CA LEU A 953 20.73 -0.24 9.99
C LEU A 953 22.17 0.11 10.41
N PRO A 954 22.74 1.28 10.04
CA PRO A 954 24.10 1.63 10.45
C PRO A 954 24.27 1.74 11.97
N LEU A 955 23.19 1.93 12.73
CA LEU A 955 23.24 1.96 14.19
C LEU A 955 23.74 0.65 14.79
N PHE A 956 23.53 -0.52 14.17
CA PHE A 956 24.12 -1.76 14.69
C PHE A 956 25.66 -1.71 14.77
N VAL A 957 26.29 -1.06 13.81
CA VAL A 957 27.76 -0.93 13.76
C VAL A 957 28.21 0.10 14.80
N PHE A 958 27.54 1.26 14.87
CA PHE A 958 27.94 2.36 15.75
C PHE A 958 27.58 2.12 17.23
N TRP A 959 26.39 1.60 17.50
CA TRP A 959 25.83 1.44 18.84
C TRP A 959 26.62 0.44 19.69
N ARG A 960 27.14 -0.63 19.08
CA ARG A 960 28.03 -1.61 19.74
C ARG A 960 29.33 -1.01 20.29
N LYS A 961 29.75 0.16 19.80
CA LYS A 961 30.98 0.85 20.24
C LYS A 961 30.73 2.00 21.21
N GLN A 962 29.49 2.27 21.60
CA GLN A 962 29.18 3.29 22.61
C GLN A 962 29.54 2.81 24.02
N THR A 963 30.18 3.69 24.81
CA THR A 963 30.57 3.39 26.20
C THR A 963 29.38 3.60 27.15
N SER A 964 29.15 2.67 28.07
CA SER A 964 28.14 2.86 29.13
C SER A 964 28.70 3.76 30.22
N SER A 965 27.86 4.66 30.75
CA SER A 965 28.14 5.49 31.94
C SER A 965 28.10 4.71 33.26
N SER A 966 28.09 3.37 33.25
CA SER A 966 28.07 2.56 34.46
C SER A 966 29.40 2.67 35.22
N GLU A 967 29.33 3.20 36.45
CA GLU A 967 30.43 3.42 37.39
C GLU A 967 31.18 2.15 37.84
N THR A 968 30.83 0.96 37.33
CA THR A 968 31.31 -0.33 37.85
C THR A 968 32.28 -1.09 36.93
N ALA A 969 32.60 -0.59 35.73
CA ALA A 969 33.58 -1.23 34.85
C ALA A 969 35.03 -0.87 35.21
N ASN A 970 35.85 -1.90 35.46
CA ASN A 970 37.30 -1.84 35.71
C ASN A 970 38.00 -0.81 34.80
N GLU A 971 38.70 0.17 35.39
CA GLU A 971 39.36 1.28 34.67
C GLU A 971 40.36 0.84 33.58
N LYS A 972 40.88 -0.39 33.65
CA LYS A 972 41.91 -0.89 32.72
C LYS A 972 41.41 -1.27 31.32
N ASN A 973 40.10 -1.46 31.10
CA ASN A 973 39.53 -1.89 29.80
C ASN A 973 38.60 -0.85 29.16
N ARG A 974 38.54 0.39 29.68
CA ARG A 974 37.78 1.45 29.01
C ARG A 974 38.49 1.82 27.72
N ASN A 975 37.87 1.55 26.57
CA ASN A 975 38.28 2.13 25.30
C ASN A 975 37.67 3.54 25.22
N PRO A 976 38.44 4.61 25.47
CA PRO A 976 37.88 5.97 25.62
C PRO A 976 37.45 6.58 24.28
N THR A 977 37.74 5.92 23.16
CA THR A 977 37.56 6.43 21.80
C THR A 977 36.15 6.22 21.22
N GLY A 978 35.33 5.35 21.79
CA GLY A 978 33.94 5.13 21.32
C GLY A 978 33.85 4.82 19.82
N GLU A 979 32.94 5.51 19.11
CA GLU A 979 32.80 5.41 17.64
C GLU A 979 34.01 5.93 16.84
N PHE A 980 34.90 6.70 17.46
CA PHE A 980 36.08 7.28 16.78
C PHE A 980 37.06 6.20 16.29
N VAL A 981 37.02 4.98 16.83
CA VAL A 981 37.80 3.82 16.34
C VAL A 981 37.55 3.55 14.84
N TYR A 982 36.35 3.86 14.34
CA TYR A 982 36.03 3.70 12.92
C TYR A 982 36.63 4.79 12.03
N HIS A 983 36.97 5.95 12.60
CA HIS A 983 37.76 6.97 11.91
C HIS A 983 39.19 6.46 11.67
N GLU A 984 39.78 5.82 12.68
CA GLU A 984 41.11 5.22 12.61
C GLU A 984 41.15 3.99 11.68
N ASN A 985 40.04 3.24 11.61
CA ASN A 985 39.92 2.01 10.81
C ASN A 985 38.77 2.07 9.77
N PRO A 986 38.88 2.90 8.71
CA PRO A 986 37.80 3.12 7.76
C PRO A 986 37.47 1.91 6.88
N THR A 987 38.39 0.95 6.74
CA THR A 987 38.18 -0.31 6.03
C THR A 987 37.24 -1.24 6.81
N THR A 988 37.40 -1.31 8.13
CA THR A 988 36.53 -2.08 9.03
C THR A 988 35.12 -1.53 9.03
N LEU A 989 34.96 -0.19 9.11
CA LEU A 989 33.65 0.45 9.03
C LEU A 989 32.89 0.07 7.75
N ARG A 990 33.54 0.22 6.59
CA ARG A 990 32.94 -0.10 5.28
C ARG A 990 32.58 -1.58 5.15
N SER A 991 33.42 -2.46 5.70
CA SER A 991 33.17 -3.90 5.74
C SER A 991 31.94 -4.23 6.57
N ASP A 992 31.86 -3.68 7.77
CA ASP A 992 30.81 -4.02 8.73
C ASP A 992 29.46 -3.46 8.25
N ILE A 993 29.42 -2.24 7.71
CA ILE A 993 28.22 -1.69 7.05
C ILE A 993 27.79 -2.59 5.88
N PHE A 994 28.72 -2.96 4.99
CA PHE A 994 28.39 -3.82 3.84
C PHE A 994 27.81 -5.17 4.28
N ARG A 995 28.37 -5.81 5.32
CA ARG A 995 27.85 -7.06 5.87
C ARG A 995 26.43 -6.92 6.40
N VAL A 996 26.16 -5.86 7.16
CA VAL A 996 24.83 -5.57 7.71
C VAL A 996 23.82 -5.36 6.58
N CYS A 997 24.17 -4.57 5.55
CA CYS A 997 23.30 -4.32 4.40
C CYS A 997 22.98 -5.60 3.62
N VAL A 998 23.99 -6.41 3.25
CA VAL A 998 23.76 -7.63 2.47
C VAL A 998 22.97 -8.67 3.27
N LEU A 999 23.22 -8.80 4.58
CA LEU A 999 22.46 -9.72 5.43
C LEU A 999 21.01 -9.29 5.59
N TYR A 1000 20.74 -7.99 5.73
CA TYR A 1000 19.37 -7.47 5.78
C TYR A 1000 18.65 -7.64 4.43
N GLN A 1001 19.33 -7.35 3.32
CA GLN A 1001 18.80 -7.61 1.97
C GLN A 1001 18.48 -9.08 1.75
N LEU A 1002 19.32 -9.99 2.24
CA LEU A 1002 19.04 -11.42 2.19
C LEU A 1002 17.76 -11.78 2.95
N CYS A 1003 17.59 -11.28 4.19
CA CYS A 1003 16.39 -11.54 4.97
C CYS A 1003 15.12 -11.02 4.28
N LYS A 1004 15.18 -9.83 3.66
CA LYS A 1004 14.06 -9.27 2.89
C LYS A 1004 13.84 -10.01 1.57
N GLY A 1005 14.91 -10.37 0.87
CA GLY A 1005 14.86 -11.13 -0.37
C GLY A 1005 14.25 -12.51 -0.20
N LEU A 1006 14.54 -13.20 0.91
CA LEU A 1006 13.92 -14.47 1.26
C LEU A 1006 12.43 -14.35 1.62
N LYS A 1007 11.95 -13.18 2.04
CA LYS A 1007 10.51 -12.94 2.23
C LYS A 1007 9.77 -12.80 0.89
N VAL A 1008 10.46 -12.29 -0.14
CA VAL A 1008 9.90 -11.99 -1.46
C VAL A 1008 10.07 -13.15 -2.45
N SER A 1009 11.08 -13.99 -2.25
CA SER A 1009 11.31 -15.24 -3.01
C SER A 1009 10.27 -16.28 -2.61
#